data_AF-A0A9D6F642-F1
#
_entry.id   AF-A0A9D6F642-F1
#
_cell.length_a   1.000
_cell.length_b   1.000
_cell.length_c   1.000
_cell.angle_alpha   90.00
_cell.angle_beta   90.00
_cell.angle_gamma   90.00
#
_symmetry.space_group_name_H-M   'P 1'
#
loop_
_entity.id
_entity.type
_entity.pdbx_description
1 polymer ?
#
loop_
_entity_poly.entity_id
_entity_poly.type
_entity_poly.pdbx_seq_one_letter_code
_entity_poly.pdbx_strand_id
1 'polypeptide(L)'
;MFTTLKHLFACRLLTNTTRKNRKPNARFRPTLEYLEDRTAPATLTWNGPVNGLWSNAGNWLDEQGLPGVPGAFDSVQFNNTSVNASKIDANFAGNVGRLDILAGYSGTISLDRTLTVAFLTQSNGAFAGPSSLTVTANGNLSGGILGGTGNPVTSNLIIPQNASLNVSNNVSLAGRIIQNSGTINWDVNNADSVISTSDGGYINNLAPGRILLQGQVGGVATLSGQGSFFNSGFVQAAADTTLNLSVPATSYQGTFNAEGMISFNASATFLGGTPSAQQAATFTGNGGIFGFTGASFAVSGSLTSTVKLLQFNGGASISDTLTILDGEAVFAGNTSISGLLLIQGNGFAGPNGSAVFDAPVTVSGITSQITIKNGALLKIHGNLTIDGGRLLNESIAAPIEWTGGNITTQAGGRIDNSGEIQINGNAGNITGNGTLTNSRELVFGKSCTIGPTLNNNGDISVSSGTLTIDHDWTQDAGGQIYFLGGHLQVNGDFINNGSLTVSDNVQLAVNTLTNNNEMYFSPRVVLAGLPVTPYSLTVNPRPNVMGGGNFTQGANGTLSLTITANDANDRVVVNGTATLGGNLTVQLTNGVGIPTNWSWAVITGQRQQRFATFNQPFGFSAPSYTQAAVRVQNPDIIRPGPQIVNEDTTLAFSAANGNSINFPDPDAGAATLQMSLWVANGTLTLSGTSGLTFSSGDGSADMSMTFVGDIDAINAALEGLVFAPTPNFHGQDTLNITVSDVPQSGGFYYDTDSVSITVNSVNDAPSGFDANIFMSQNTTFTFNQYSFGFSDSSDMPFNNLLGVYIDSLPTVGVLLLNGNAVVAGQFISLADLSTLTYTPPANQSGNGLASFTFRVKDDGGTANGGTDTDLTANTIAFDVMGMP
;
A
#
# COMPACT_ATOMS: atom_id res chain seq x y z
N MET A 1 38.39 -73.93 10.81
CA MET A 1 38.52 -74.39 9.41
C MET A 1 39.33 -73.33 8.68
N PHE A 2 40.51 -73.73 8.15
CA PHE A 2 41.35 -73.14 7.08
C PHE A 2 41.63 -71.62 7.08
N THR A 3 42.87 -71.08 7.07
CA THR A 3 44.18 -71.53 6.55
C THR A 3 45.36 -70.68 7.12
N THR A 4 46.45 -71.35 7.54
CA THR A 4 47.92 -71.09 7.39
C THR A 4 48.45 -69.76 6.78
N LEU A 5 49.60 -69.15 7.15
CA LEU A 5 50.97 -69.69 7.34
C LEU A 5 51.94 -68.63 7.98
N LYS A 6 52.88 -69.06 8.84
CA LYS A 6 54.10 -68.34 9.31
C LYS A 6 55.27 -68.59 8.33
N HIS A 7 56.22 -67.64 8.16
CA HIS A 7 57.70 -67.81 8.34
C HIS A 7 58.61 -66.80 7.58
N LEU A 8 59.73 -66.42 8.25
CA LEU A 8 61.02 -65.83 7.78
C LEU A 8 61.02 -64.38 7.22
N PHE A 9 61.85 -63.43 7.68
CA PHE A 9 63.32 -63.48 7.83
C PHE A 9 63.85 -62.56 8.95
N ALA A 10 64.91 -63.02 9.63
CA ALA A 10 65.89 -62.21 10.35
C ALA A 10 67.28 -62.48 9.74
N CYS A 11 68.09 -61.43 9.52
CA CYS A 11 69.54 -61.50 9.28
C CYS A 11 70.14 -60.13 9.66
N ARG A 12 70.77 -59.94 10.82
CA ARG A 12 72.12 -60.34 11.31
C ARG A 12 73.24 -59.37 10.86
N LEU A 13 73.88 -58.76 11.87
CA LEU A 13 75.10 -57.93 11.89
C LEU A 13 76.24 -58.46 10.99
N LEU A 14 77.07 -57.54 10.44
CA LEU A 14 78.53 -57.67 10.29
C LEU A 14 79.22 -56.30 10.03
N THR A 15 80.03 -55.91 11.02
CA THR A 15 81.40 -55.32 10.99
C THR A 15 81.82 -54.10 10.13
N ASN A 16 82.25 -53.06 10.85
CA ASN A 16 83.51 -52.28 10.77
C ASN A 16 84.27 -52.17 9.42
N THR A 17 84.33 -50.95 8.87
CA THR A 17 85.54 -50.39 8.23
C THR A 17 85.58 -48.86 8.35
N THR A 18 86.78 -48.33 8.60
CA THR A 18 87.17 -46.93 8.75
C THR A 18 87.12 -46.13 7.44
N ARG A 19 86.62 -44.88 7.47
CA ARG A 19 87.28 -43.68 6.87
C ARG A 19 86.52 -42.36 7.11
N LYS A 20 87.36 -41.34 7.32
CA LYS A 20 87.18 -39.92 7.66
C LYS A 20 86.10 -39.11 6.91
N ASN A 21 85.57 -38.12 7.65
CA ASN A 21 85.17 -36.76 7.27
C ASN A 21 84.05 -36.56 6.25
N ARG A 22 82.86 -36.19 6.76
CA ARG A 22 82.07 -35.02 6.31
C ARG A 22 80.99 -34.70 7.35
N LYS A 23 81.05 -33.51 7.98
CA LYS A 23 79.85 -32.81 8.45
C LYS A 23 79.29 -32.04 7.24
N PRO A 24 77.97 -31.96 7.05
CA PRO A 24 77.21 -30.93 7.73
C PRO A 24 75.81 -31.34 8.25
N ASN A 25 75.44 -30.67 9.33
CA ASN A 25 74.11 -30.39 9.89
C ASN A 25 72.86 -30.93 9.15
N ALA A 26 72.05 -31.69 9.88
CA ALA A 26 70.60 -31.45 9.93
C ALA A 26 70.05 -32.00 11.25
N ARG A 27 69.46 -31.11 12.05
CA ARG A 27 68.63 -31.46 13.19
C ARG A 27 67.40 -32.20 12.67
N PHE A 28 67.19 -33.44 13.07
CA PHE A 28 65.86 -34.03 13.18
C PHE A 28 65.68 -34.41 14.65
N ARG A 29 65.17 -33.46 15.43
CA ARG A 29 64.40 -33.78 16.63
C ARG A 29 62.95 -33.59 16.22
N PRO A 30 62.13 -34.64 16.10
CA PRO A 30 60.70 -34.43 16.19
C PRO A 30 60.41 -34.16 17.67
N THR A 31 60.39 -32.89 18.06
CA THR A 31 59.42 -32.50 19.08
C THR A 31 58.08 -32.62 18.38
N LEU A 32 57.43 -33.78 18.52
CA LEU A 32 55.97 -33.82 18.48
C LEU A 32 55.53 -32.76 19.48
N GLU A 33 55.10 -31.63 18.96
CA GLU A 33 54.42 -30.60 19.70
C GLU A 33 53.18 -31.23 20.36
N TYR A 34 52.92 -30.86 21.61
CA TYR A 34 51.77 -31.27 22.41
C TYR A 34 50.41 -30.84 21.82
N LEU A 35 50.35 -30.48 20.54
CA LEU A 35 49.24 -29.78 19.90
C LEU A 35 48.16 -30.68 19.29
N GLU A 36 48.36 -32.01 19.18
CA GLU A 36 47.41 -32.85 18.40
C GLU A 36 46.93 -34.15 19.07
N ASP A 37 47.36 -34.50 20.30
CA ASP A 37 47.10 -35.85 20.87
C ASP A 37 46.07 -35.89 22.02
N ARG A 38 45.29 -34.82 22.21
CA ARG A 38 44.15 -34.86 23.15
C ARG A 38 42.93 -35.47 22.47
N THR A 39 42.76 -36.78 22.65
CA THR A 39 41.60 -37.53 22.17
C THR A 39 40.34 -37.31 23.02
N ALA A 40 40.47 -36.72 24.20
CA ALA A 40 39.37 -36.41 25.11
C ALA A 40 39.23 -34.89 25.32
N PRO A 41 37.99 -34.35 25.31
CA PRO A 41 37.71 -32.98 25.75
C PRO A 41 38.26 -32.73 27.16
N ALA A 42 38.84 -31.55 27.41
CA ALA A 42 39.13 -31.13 28.78
C ALA A 42 38.76 -29.67 29.04
N THR A 43 38.68 -29.35 30.33
CA THR A 43 38.42 -27.99 30.83
C THR A 43 39.75 -27.26 31.04
N LEU A 44 39.94 -26.12 30.40
CA LEU A 44 41.13 -25.28 30.48
C LEU A 44 40.77 -23.93 31.14
N THR A 45 41.38 -23.64 32.29
CA THR A 45 41.20 -22.36 32.99
C THR A 45 42.27 -21.35 32.55
N TRP A 46 41.85 -20.11 32.28
CA TRP A 46 42.78 -19.02 31.97
C TRP A 46 43.63 -18.64 33.19
N ASN A 47 44.96 -18.69 33.02
CA ASN A 47 45.97 -18.26 33.99
C ASN A 47 47.02 -17.31 33.35
N GLY A 48 46.72 -16.77 32.16
CA GLY A 48 47.63 -15.88 31.45
C GLY A 48 47.76 -14.49 32.07
N PRO A 49 48.83 -13.75 31.74
CA PRO A 49 49.00 -12.36 32.16
C PRO A 49 48.00 -11.44 31.45
N VAL A 50 47.96 -10.16 31.84
CA VAL A 50 47.20 -9.12 31.13
C VAL A 50 47.63 -9.06 29.66
N ASN A 51 46.66 -9.09 28.75
CA ASN A 51 46.83 -9.17 27.30
C ASN A 51 47.54 -10.45 26.81
N GLY A 52 47.50 -11.52 27.60
CA GLY A 52 48.04 -12.82 27.20
C GLY A 52 47.38 -13.35 25.93
N LEU A 53 48.16 -14.04 25.09
CA LEU A 53 47.72 -14.61 23.81
C LEU A 53 47.12 -16.01 24.00
N TRP A 54 46.02 -16.31 23.31
CA TRP A 54 45.36 -17.62 23.36
C TRP A 54 46.19 -18.73 22.72
N SER A 55 47.04 -18.41 21.73
CA SER A 55 47.97 -19.36 21.09
C SER A 55 49.10 -19.87 22.00
N ASN A 56 49.31 -19.26 23.17
CA ASN A 56 50.35 -19.69 24.10
C ASN A 56 49.79 -20.70 25.12
N ALA A 57 50.20 -21.96 25.01
CA ALA A 57 49.79 -23.06 25.90
C ALA A 57 50.02 -22.75 27.39
N GLY A 58 51.04 -21.98 27.74
CA GLY A 58 51.36 -21.63 29.13
C GLY A 58 50.35 -20.69 29.81
N ASN A 59 49.43 -20.10 29.04
CA ASN A 59 48.38 -19.23 29.57
C ASN A 59 47.12 -20.00 29.99
N TRP A 60 47.08 -21.31 29.72
CA TRP A 60 45.95 -22.19 29.98
C TRP A 60 46.39 -23.32 30.89
N LEU A 61 45.56 -23.73 31.84
CA LEU A 61 45.81 -24.87 32.71
C LEU A 61 44.63 -25.82 32.66
N ASP A 62 44.88 -27.11 32.46
CA ASP A 62 43.84 -28.13 32.64
C ASP A 62 43.56 -28.44 34.12
N GLU A 63 42.64 -29.36 34.37
CA GLU A 63 42.26 -29.81 35.72
C GLU A 63 43.43 -30.40 36.53
N GLN A 64 44.50 -30.82 35.87
CA GLN A 64 45.72 -31.34 36.49
C GLN A 64 46.83 -30.28 36.57
N GLY A 65 46.58 -29.04 36.13
CA GLY A 65 47.54 -27.94 36.12
C GLY A 65 48.57 -28.02 34.99
N LEU A 66 48.30 -28.79 33.93
CA LEU A 66 49.17 -28.90 32.76
C LEU A 66 48.79 -27.87 31.68
N PRO A 67 49.78 -27.29 30.99
CA PRO A 67 49.53 -26.31 29.93
C PRO A 67 49.03 -26.94 28.63
N GLY A 68 48.11 -26.26 27.93
CA GLY A 68 47.58 -26.73 26.65
C GLY A 68 46.80 -25.65 25.91
N VAL A 69 46.93 -25.59 24.58
CA VAL A 69 46.14 -24.66 23.75
C VAL A 69 44.73 -25.25 23.57
N PRO A 70 43.65 -24.46 23.77
CA PRO A 70 42.29 -24.94 23.57
C PRO A 70 42.01 -25.38 22.13
N GLY A 71 41.30 -26.50 21.97
CA GLY A 71 40.79 -26.99 20.69
C GLY A 71 39.25 -27.04 20.58
N ALA A 72 38.78 -27.51 19.43
CA ALA A 72 37.36 -27.51 19.02
C ALA A 72 36.41 -28.28 19.94
N PHE A 73 36.92 -29.20 20.76
CA PHE A 73 36.12 -29.99 21.69
C PHE A 73 36.28 -29.54 23.15
N ASP A 74 37.19 -28.61 23.44
CA ASP A 74 37.55 -28.24 24.80
C ASP A 74 36.60 -27.20 25.40
N SER A 75 36.57 -27.16 26.73
CA SER A 75 35.89 -26.13 27.49
C SER A 75 36.92 -25.14 28.03
N VAL A 76 36.82 -23.87 27.69
CA VAL A 76 37.67 -22.82 28.26
C VAL A 76 36.90 -22.04 29.32
N GLN A 77 37.57 -21.73 30.42
CA GLN A 77 36.94 -21.10 31.58
C GLN A 77 37.72 -19.88 32.06
N PHE A 78 36.98 -18.79 32.29
CA PHE A 78 37.43 -17.58 32.97
C PHE A 78 36.66 -17.47 34.29
N ASN A 79 37.35 -17.53 35.42
CA ASN A 79 36.74 -17.49 36.75
C ASN A 79 37.37 -16.38 37.62
N ASN A 80 37.10 -16.39 38.93
CA ASN A 80 37.64 -15.41 39.89
C ASN A 80 39.17 -15.45 40.04
N THR A 81 39.84 -16.51 39.61
CA THR A 81 41.30 -16.57 39.54
C THR A 81 41.85 -15.99 38.24
N SER A 82 41.00 -15.86 37.22
CA SER A 82 41.36 -15.47 35.86
C SER A 82 41.30 -13.97 35.59
N VAL A 83 41.37 -13.06 36.56
CA VAL A 83 41.01 -11.61 36.47
C VAL A 83 41.69 -10.76 35.37
N ASN A 84 42.63 -11.31 34.62
CA ASN A 84 43.41 -10.61 33.60
C ASN A 84 42.69 -10.50 32.24
N ALA A 85 42.99 -9.44 31.49
CA ALA A 85 42.57 -9.35 30.09
C ALA A 85 43.28 -10.41 29.22
N SER A 86 42.57 -10.96 28.23
CA SER A 86 43.13 -11.92 27.27
C SER A 86 42.95 -11.43 25.83
N LYS A 87 43.75 -11.98 24.92
CA LYS A 87 43.76 -11.59 23.51
C LYS A 87 43.76 -12.83 22.61
N ILE A 88 42.76 -12.93 21.75
CA ILE A 88 42.71 -13.94 20.69
C ILE A 88 43.57 -13.44 19.54
N ASP A 89 44.71 -14.09 19.33
CA ASP A 89 45.72 -13.67 18.37
C ASP A 89 45.63 -14.44 17.05
N ALA A 90 46.39 -13.97 16.04
CA ALA A 90 46.30 -14.52 14.70
C ALA A 90 46.76 -15.98 14.56
N ASN A 91 47.54 -16.48 15.53
CA ASN A 91 48.06 -17.85 15.53
C ASN A 91 47.13 -18.83 16.24
N PHE A 92 46.02 -18.37 16.85
CA PHE A 92 45.05 -19.26 17.46
C PHE A 92 44.21 -19.96 16.37
N ALA A 93 44.30 -21.28 16.28
CA ALA A 93 43.73 -22.09 15.21
C ALA A 93 42.33 -22.64 15.58
N GLY A 94 41.32 -21.78 15.52
CA GLY A 94 39.93 -22.21 15.36
C GLY A 94 39.19 -22.66 16.64
N ASN A 95 37.94 -23.06 16.41
CA ASN A 95 36.80 -23.15 17.35
C ASN A 95 37.09 -23.66 18.76
N VAL A 96 36.22 -23.31 19.70
CA VAL A 96 36.20 -23.88 21.06
C VAL A 96 34.87 -24.59 21.32
N GLY A 97 34.90 -25.73 22.01
CA GLY A 97 33.68 -26.47 22.34
C GLY A 97 32.77 -25.68 23.26
N ARG A 98 33.30 -25.15 24.36
CA ARG A 98 32.56 -24.34 25.34
C ARG A 98 33.41 -23.17 25.85
N LEU A 99 32.81 -21.99 26.01
CA LEU A 99 33.40 -20.82 26.65
C LEU A 99 32.55 -20.41 27.87
N ASP A 100 33.12 -20.54 29.06
CA ASP A 100 32.48 -20.19 30.33
C ASP A 100 33.17 -19.00 30.99
N ILE A 101 32.49 -17.85 31.02
CA ILE A 101 32.90 -16.65 31.74
C ILE A 101 32.05 -16.53 33.00
N LEU A 102 32.61 -16.99 34.11
CA LEU A 102 31.93 -17.05 35.39
C LEU A 102 31.87 -15.67 36.08
N ALA A 103 30.92 -15.51 37.00
CA ALA A 103 30.61 -14.23 37.66
C ALA A 103 31.82 -13.54 38.33
N GLY A 104 32.84 -14.29 38.73
CA GLY A 104 34.05 -13.77 39.36
C GLY A 104 35.07 -13.14 38.40
N TYR A 105 34.90 -13.27 37.09
CA TYR A 105 35.81 -12.67 36.10
C TYR A 105 35.39 -11.23 35.77
N SER A 106 36.34 -10.29 35.81
CA SER A 106 36.12 -8.87 35.50
C SER A 106 37.02 -8.35 34.36
N GLY A 107 37.77 -9.24 33.69
CA GLY A 107 38.68 -8.84 32.61
C GLY A 107 37.97 -8.67 31.26
N THR A 108 38.77 -8.29 30.25
CA THR A 108 38.31 -8.14 28.86
C THR A 108 38.93 -9.21 27.97
N ILE A 109 38.13 -9.83 27.12
CA ILE A 109 38.57 -10.74 26.05
C ILE A 109 38.58 -9.94 24.73
N SER A 110 39.77 -9.68 24.19
CA SER A 110 39.95 -8.98 22.91
C SER A 110 39.92 -9.95 21.73
N LEU A 111 38.98 -9.74 20.81
CA LEU A 111 38.77 -10.50 19.59
C LEU A 111 39.48 -9.81 18.41
N ASP A 112 40.75 -10.12 18.17
CA ASP A 112 41.43 -9.68 16.93
C ASP A 112 41.03 -10.56 15.73
N ARG A 113 40.46 -11.74 15.98
CA ARG A 113 39.90 -12.65 14.97
C ARG A 113 38.57 -13.23 15.43
N THR A 114 37.79 -13.75 14.49
CA THR A 114 36.50 -14.37 14.77
C THR A 114 36.69 -15.59 15.67
N LEU A 115 35.96 -15.62 16.79
CA LEU A 115 35.88 -16.79 17.67
C LEU A 115 34.55 -17.52 17.42
N THR A 116 34.62 -18.83 17.21
CA THR A 116 33.43 -19.69 17.11
C THR A 116 33.39 -20.62 18.30
N VAL A 117 32.26 -20.64 19.00
CA VAL A 117 32.01 -21.51 20.16
C VAL A 117 30.74 -22.31 19.96
N ALA A 118 30.71 -23.58 20.39
CA ALA A 118 29.43 -24.32 20.40
C ALA A 118 28.55 -23.88 21.58
N PHE A 119 29.16 -23.72 22.76
CA PHE A 119 28.47 -23.27 23.97
C PHE A 119 29.09 -21.99 24.54
N LEU A 120 28.25 -21.03 24.93
CA LEU A 120 28.67 -19.80 25.61
C LEU A 120 27.94 -19.67 26.95
N THR A 121 28.66 -19.41 28.02
CA THR A 121 28.09 -18.92 29.28
C THR A 121 28.81 -17.63 29.65
N GLN A 122 28.08 -16.53 29.81
CA GLN A 122 28.63 -15.26 30.29
C GLN A 122 27.80 -14.71 31.44
N SER A 123 28.42 -14.60 32.61
CA SER A 123 27.81 -13.97 33.78
C SER A 123 28.44 -12.63 34.14
N ASN A 124 29.63 -12.31 33.61
CA ASN A 124 30.34 -11.04 33.84
C ASN A 124 31.43 -10.84 32.75
N GLY A 125 32.32 -9.86 32.93
CA GLY A 125 33.44 -9.57 32.02
C GLY A 125 33.01 -8.87 30.74
N ALA A 126 33.98 -8.56 29.88
CA ALA A 126 33.76 -7.82 28.63
C ALA A 126 34.34 -8.52 27.40
N PHE A 127 33.63 -8.44 26.27
CA PHE A 127 34.20 -8.74 24.94
C PHE A 127 34.51 -7.44 24.20
N ALA A 128 35.72 -7.30 23.68
CA ALA A 128 36.14 -6.14 22.90
C ALA A 128 36.83 -6.56 21.60
N GLY A 129 37.13 -5.59 20.73
CA GLY A 129 37.86 -5.83 19.48
C GLY A 129 36.98 -5.97 18.25
N PRO A 130 37.57 -5.82 17.04
CA PRO A 130 36.84 -5.64 15.79
C PRO A 130 36.23 -6.92 15.22
N SER A 131 36.53 -8.09 15.78
CA SER A 131 36.09 -9.38 15.23
C SER A 131 34.86 -9.95 15.92
N SER A 132 34.17 -10.84 15.19
CA SER A 132 32.90 -11.42 15.61
C SER A 132 33.05 -12.60 16.58
N LEU A 133 32.02 -12.83 17.39
CA LEU A 133 31.83 -14.04 18.20
C LEU A 133 30.66 -14.82 17.60
N THR A 134 30.83 -16.11 17.31
CA THR A 134 29.77 -16.96 16.75
C THR A 134 29.40 -18.06 17.74
N VAL A 135 28.13 -18.19 18.10
CA VAL A 135 27.63 -19.24 19.01
C VAL A 135 26.81 -20.25 18.19
N THR A 136 27.34 -21.45 17.96
CA THR A 136 26.74 -22.39 16.99
C THR A 136 25.72 -23.37 17.58
N ALA A 137 25.63 -23.51 18.92
CA ALA A 137 24.63 -24.36 19.58
C ALA A 137 23.81 -23.60 20.64
N ASN A 138 24.33 -23.43 21.87
CA ASN A 138 23.57 -22.77 22.96
C ASN A 138 24.41 -21.71 23.69
N GLY A 139 23.87 -20.52 23.86
CA GLY A 139 24.45 -19.44 24.65
C GLY A 139 23.58 -19.07 25.86
N ASN A 140 24.20 -18.66 26.96
CA ASN A 140 23.55 -18.11 28.15
C ASN A 140 24.26 -16.80 28.53
N LEU A 141 23.53 -15.68 28.48
CA LEU A 141 23.98 -14.38 28.95
C LEU A 141 23.18 -14.04 30.21
N SER A 142 23.87 -13.84 31.33
CA SER A 142 23.28 -13.53 32.63
C SER A 142 23.89 -12.29 33.29
N GLY A 143 24.55 -11.45 32.49
CA GLY A 143 25.38 -10.31 32.91
C GLY A 143 26.51 -10.02 31.90
N GLY A 144 27.23 -8.90 32.07
CA GLY A 144 28.44 -8.58 31.30
C GLY A 144 28.26 -7.59 30.15
N ILE A 145 29.36 -7.30 29.45
CA ILE A 145 29.45 -6.31 28.37
C ILE A 145 29.90 -6.99 27.07
N LEU A 146 29.11 -6.87 26.00
CA LEU A 146 29.40 -7.41 24.67
C LEU A 146 30.11 -6.39 23.78
N GLY A 147 30.84 -5.42 24.31
CA GLY A 147 31.51 -4.37 23.53
C GLY A 147 32.53 -3.59 24.35
N GLY A 148 33.16 -2.57 23.76
CA GLY A 148 34.19 -1.76 24.40
C GLY A 148 33.84 -0.27 24.40
N THR A 149 34.42 0.50 25.33
CA THR A 149 34.26 1.96 25.36
C THR A 149 35.06 2.61 24.23
N GLY A 150 34.36 3.26 23.27
CA GLY A 150 34.95 4.11 22.24
C GLY A 150 34.69 3.65 20.80
N ASN A 151 33.84 4.42 20.09
CA ASN A 151 33.47 4.31 18.66
C ASN A 151 32.79 2.99 18.24
N PRO A 152 31.78 2.99 17.34
CA PRO A 152 30.93 1.82 17.13
C PRO A 152 31.76 0.65 16.60
N VAL A 153 31.71 -0.46 17.32
CA VAL A 153 32.44 -1.67 16.96
C VAL A 153 31.60 -2.40 15.90
N THR A 154 32.03 -2.42 14.64
CA THR A 154 31.34 -3.11 13.53
C THR A 154 31.32 -4.65 13.64
N SER A 155 31.70 -5.19 14.79
CA SER A 155 31.77 -6.61 15.09
C SER A 155 30.42 -7.19 15.50
N ASN A 156 30.19 -8.48 15.22
CA ASN A 156 28.91 -9.12 15.49
C ASN A 156 29.01 -10.19 16.59
N LEU A 157 27.95 -10.39 17.37
CA LEU A 157 27.62 -11.67 18.00
C LEU A 157 26.66 -12.40 17.04
N ILE A 158 27.09 -13.53 16.47
CA ILE A 158 26.35 -14.25 15.44
C ILE A 158 25.69 -15.48 16.05
N ILE A 159 24.36 -15.56 15.92
CA ILE A 159 23.53 -16.70 16.32
C ILE A 159 22.95 -17.31 15.02
N PRO A 160 23.54 -18.36 14.45
CA PRO A 160 23.09 -18.98 13.20
C PRO A 160 21.78 -19.76 13.38
N GLN A 161 21.21 -20.22 12.26
CA GLN A 161 20.02 -21.07 12.26
C GLN A 161 20.25 -22.32 13.12
N ASN A 162 19.26 -22.67 13.94
CA ASN A 162 19.26 -23.76 14.94
C ASN A 162 20.06 -23.52 16.23
N ALA A 163 20.76 -22.39 16.37
CA ALA A 163 21.37 -22.02 17.64
C ALA A 163 20.35 -21.31 18.56
N SER A 164 20.59 -21.36 19.87
CA SER A 164 19.80 -20.62 20.85
C SER A 164 20.67 -19.74 21.76
N LEU A 165 20.13 -18.60 22.19
CA LEU A 165 20.75 -17.67 23.14
C LEU A 165 19.74 -17.33 24.24
N ASN A 166 19.96 -17.81 25.46
CA ASN A 166 19.18 -17.43 26.62
C ASN A 166 19.75 -16.14 27.21
N VAL A 167 18.91 -15.15 27.43
CA VAL A 167 19.27 -13.87 28.05
C VAL A 167 18.49 -13.71 29.35
N SER A 168 19.22 -13.45 30.43
CA SER A 168 18.71 -13.19 31.78
C SER A 168 19.49 -12.04 32.40
N ASN A 169 18.89 -11.30 33.34
CA ASN A 169 19.49 -10.10 33.98
C ASN A 169 19.88 -9.00 32.97
N ASN A 170 20.77 -8.09 33.37
CA ASN A 170 21.19 -6.94 32.58
C ASN A 170 22.40 -7.26 31.69
N VAL A 171 22.25 -7.08 30.38
CA VAL A 171 23.31 -7.27 29.39
C VAL A 171 23.55 -5.94 28.67
N SER A 172 24.80 -5.51 28.55
CA SER A 172 25.17 -4.31 27.79
C SER A 172 25.80 -4.70 26.45
N LEU A 173 25.30 -4.18 25.33
CA LEU A 173 25.87 -4.42 24.00
C LEU A 173 27.07 -3.52 23.71
N ALA A 174 27.15 -2.33 24.30
CA ALA A 174 28.25 -1.37 24.16
C ALA A 174 28.80 -1.27 22.72
N GLY A 175 27.92 -0.98 21.75
CA GLY A 175 28.28 -0.82 20.33
C GLY A 175 28.37 -2.09 19.48
N ARG A 176 28.23 -3.31 20.03
CA ARG A 176 28.21 -4.56 19.25
C ARG A 176 26.81 -4.91 18.73
N ILE A 177 26.76 -5.60 17.58
CA ILE A 177 25.53 -6.02 16.92
C ILE A 177 25.27 -7.51 17.20
N ILE A 178 24.05 -7.89 17.62
CA ILE A 178 23.63 -9.29 17.63
C ILE A 178 23.01 -9.62 16.27
N GLN A 179 23.66 -10.44 15.46
CA GLN A 179 23.10 -11.01 14.23
C GLN A 179 22.41 -12.34 14.54
N ASN A 180 21.07 -12.33 14.64
CA ASN A 180 20.29 -13.51 15.00
C ASN A 180 19.53 -14.09 13.81
N SER A 181 19.84 -15.34 13.47
CA SER A 181 19.05 -16.23 12.60
C SER A 181 18.57 -17.49 13.34
N GLY A 182 18.84 -17.59 14.65
CA GLY A 182 18.46 -18.68 15.55
C GLY A 182 17.32 -18.28 16.50
N THR A 183 17.38 -18.72 17.76
CA THR A 183 16.36 -18.38 18.78
C THR A 183 16.97 -17.65 19.98
N ILE A 184 16.52 -16.43 20.27
CA ILE A 184 16.82 -15.73 21.52
C ILE A 184 15.68 -15.99 22.51
N ASN A 185 15.97 -16.60 23.65
CA ASN A 185 15.02 -16.74 24.76
C ASN A 185 15.34 -15.67 25.81
N TRP A 186 14.48 -14.67 25.94
CA TRP A 186 14.68 -13.57 26.88
C TRP A 186 13.80 -13.78 28.11
N ASP A 187 14.44 -14.07 29.24
CA ASP A 187 13.80 -14.24 30.54
C ASP A 187 13.48 -12.88 31.18
N VAL A 188 12.20 -12.60 31.40
CA VAL A 188 11.66 -11.36 31.98
C VAL A 188 11.14 -11.53 33.40
N ASN A 189 11.47 -12.65 34.08
CA ASN A 189 11.03 -12.91 35.45
C ASN A 189 11.65 -11.98 36.51
N ASN A 190 12.82 -11.39 36.21
CA ASN A 190 13.42 -10.37 37.05
C ASN A 190 12.90 -9.00 36.59
N ALA A 191 12.39 -8.19 37.53
CA ALA A 191 11.57 -6.99 37.30
C ALA A 191 12.16 -5.92 36.36
N ASP A 192 13.41 -6.05 35.93
CA ASP A 192 14.07 -5.15 34.97
C ASP A 192 15.14 -5.93 34.19
N SER A 193 14.79 -6.95 33.39
CA SER A 193 15.81 -7.50 32.47
C SER A 193 16.05 -6.48 31.36
N VAL A 194 17.20 -5.80 31.44
CA VAL A 194 17.59 -4.75 30.49
C VAL A 194 18.64 -5.28 29.51
N ILE A 195 18.34 -5.20 28.22
CA ILE A 195 19.40 -5.19 27.20
C ILE A 195 19.69 -3.71 26.91
N SER A 196 20.84 -3.23 27.39
CA SER A 196 21.31 -1.89 27.11
C SER A 196 22.07 -1.89 25.79
N THR A 197 21.75 -0.95 24.92
CA THR A 197 22.39 -0.75 23.62
C THR A 197 23.13 0.57 23.53
N SER A 198 23.57 1.12 24.67
CA SER A 198 24.43 2.30 24.72
C SER A 198 25.57 2.21 23.70
N ASP A 199 25.89 3.33 23.05
CA ASP A 199 26.95 3.46 22.03
C ASP A 199 26.68 2.78 20.66
N GLY A 200 25.41 2.57 20.28
CA GLY A 200 25.01 2.20 18.91
C GLY A 200 24.94 0.70 18.63
N GLY A 201 24.92 -0.15 19.67
CA GLY A 201 24.65 -1.58 19.51
C GLY A 201 23.18 -1.84 19.16
N TYR A 202 22.87 -3.00 18.59
CA TYR A 202 21.47 -3.39 18.33
C TYR A 202 21.32 -4.89 18.07
N ILE A 203 20.07 -5.37 18.08
CA ILE A 203 19.72 -6.76 17.72
C ILE A 203 19.17 -6.76 16.29
N ASN A 204 19.92 -7.37 15.38
CA ASN A 204 19.51 -7.65 14.00
C ASN A 204 18.90 -9.06 13.90
N ASN A 205 17.58 -9.15 14.04
CA ASN A 205 16.84 -10.43 14.08
C ASN A 205 16.44 -10.97 12.70
N LEU A 206 17.41 -11.37 11.87
CA LEU A 206 17.22 -11.84 10.49
C LEU A 206 16.33 -13.10 10.38
N ALA A 207 15.35 -13.13 9.46
CA ALA A 207 14.56 -14.33 9.18
C ALA A 207 15.47 -15.54 8.85
N PRO A 208 15.23 -16.74 9.42
CA PRO A 208 14.05 -17.18 10.19
C PRO A 208 14.17 -16.96 11.72
N GLY A 209 15.05 -16.06 12.17
CA GLY A 209 15.35 -15.79 13.57
C GLY A 209 14.12 -15.50 14.42
N ARG A 210 14.13 -16.02 15.65
CA ARG A 210 13.06 -15.90 16.64
C ARG A 210 13.56 -15.21 17.91
N ILE A 211 12.73 -14.37 18.52
CA ILE A 211 12.92 -13.84 19.86
C ILE A 211 11.69 -14.19 20.69
N LEU A 212 11.89 -14.90 21.79
CA LEU A 212 10.85 -15.39 22.68
C LEU A 212 11.00 -14.71 24.04
N LEU A 213 10.05 -13.85 24.43
CA LEU A 213 9.99 -13.27 25.77
C LEU A 213 9.27 -14.26 26.70
N GLN A 214 9.94 -14.70 27.76
CA GLN A 214 9.47 -15.74 28.68
C GLN A 214 9.43 -15.18 30.12
N GLY A 215 8.29 -15.28 30.83
CA GLY A 215 8.21 -14.91 32.24
C GLY A 215 6.81 -14.86 32.84
N GLN A 216 6.70 -14.54 34.13
CA GLN A 216 5.45 -14.35 34.87
C GLN A 216 4.66 -13.13 34.35
N VAL A 217 3.35 -13.12 34.62
CA VAL A 217 2.42 -12.01 34.38
C VAL A 217 2.99 -10.71 34.95
N GLY A 218 3.13 -9.67 34.13
CA GLY A 218 3.65 -8.36 34.51
C GLY A 218 5.18 -8.19 34.42
N GLY A 219 5.92 -9.19 33.92
CA GLY A 219 7.35 -9.05 33.64
C GLY A 219 7.64 -7.96 32.60
N VAL A 220 8.71 -7.20 32.80
CA VAL A 220 9.12 -6.08 31.93
C VAL A 220 10.46 -6.39 31.26
N ALA A 221 10.44 -6.56 29.93
CA ALA A 221 11.65 -6.47 29.12
C ALA A 221 11.91 -5.01 28.79
N THR A 222 13.09 -4.48 29.14
CA THR A 222 13.50 -3.14 28.74
C THR A 222 14.63 -3.20 27.72
N LEU A 223 14.41 -2.63 26.55
CA LEU A 223 15.49 -2.27 25.63
C LEU A 223 15.75 -0.78 25.82
N SER A 224 17.00 -0.41 26.11
CA SER A 224 17.39 0.99 26.33
C SER A 224 18.65 1.33 25.55
N GLY A 225 18.64 2.41 24.77
CA GLY A 225 19.82 2.85 24.03
C GLY A 225 19.54 3.35 22.62
N GLN A 226 20.62 3.59 21.87
CA GLN A 226 20.63 4.07 20.49
C GLN A 226 20.66 2.84 19.55
N GLY A 227 19.82 2.76 18.50
CA GLY A 227 19.90 1.67 17.51
C GLY A 227 18.65 1.43 16.66
N SER A 228 18.78 0.58 15.63
CA SER A 228 17.67 0.06 14.82
C SER A 228 17.27 -1.33 15.29
N PHE A 229 15.99 -1.59 15.53
CA PHE A 229 15.57 -2.76 16.30
C PHE A 229 14.64 -3.68 15.50
N PHE A 230 15.13 -4.91 15.32
CA PHE A 230 14.48 -6.07 14.67
C PHE A 230 14.25 -5.91 13.17
N ASN A 231 14.98 -6.69 12.36
CA ASN A 231 14.74 -6.80 10.92
C ASN A 231 14.21 -8.18 10.54
N SER A 232 12.97 -8.27 10.03
CA SER A 232 12.36 -9.43 9.33
C SER A 232 12.03 -10.71 10.13
N GLY A 233 12.66 -10.98 11.28
CA GLY A 233 12.40 -12.18 12.09
C GLY A 233 11.21 -12.08 13.05
N PHE A 234 10.84 -13.22 13.63
CA PHE A 234 9.64 -13.38 14.47
C PHE A 234 9.93 -13.01 15.94
N VAL A 235 9.04 -12.23 16.57
CA VAL A 235 9.08 -11.94 18.01
C VAL A 235 7.78 -12.47 18.63
N GLN A 236 7.87 -13.20 19.75
CA GLN A 236 6.71 -13.71 20.48
C GLN A 236 6.86 -13.44 21.97
N ALA A 237 5.79 -12.95 22.58
CA ALA A 237 5.69 -12.72 24.01
C ALA A 237 4.69 -13.71 24.64
N ALA A 238 4.93 -14.12 25.89
CA ALA A 238 3.94 -14.84 26.68
C ALA A 238 2.76 -13.94 27.05
N ALA A 239 1.60 -14.51 27.39
CA ALA A 239 0.43 -13.73 27.80
C ALA A 239 0.77 -12.81 29.00
N ASP A 240 0.26 -11.58 28.96
CA ASP A 240 0.41 -10.57 30.02
C ASP A 240 1.86 -10.15 30.38
N THR A 241 2.84 -10.41 29.51
CA THR A 241 4.18 -9.79 29.61
C THR A 241 4.19 -8.43 28.92
N THR A 242 4.92 -7.46 29.48
CA THR A 242 5.05 -6.12 28.88
C THR A 242 6.43 -5.95 28.28
N LEU A 243 6.50 -5.62 26.99
CA LEU A 243 7.73 -5.13 26.37
C LEU A 243 7.76 -3.60 26.47
N ASN A 244 8.68 -3.07 27.27
CA ASN A 244 8.96 -1.64 27.34
C ASN A 244 10.14 -1.32 26.43
N LEU A 245 9.90 -0.43 25.47
CA LEU A 245 10.94 0.10 24.59
C LEU A 245 11.18 1.54 25.02
N SER A 246 12.33 1.79 25.67
CA SER A 246 12.67 3.11 26.21
C SER A 246 13.79 3.73 25.36
N VAL A 247 13.46 4.81 24.66
CA VAL A 247 14.44 5.59 23.89
C VAL A 247 15.02 6.67 24.82
N PRO A 248 16.35 6.73 25.05
CA PRO A 248 16.95 7.72 25.95
C PRO A 248 16.69 9.16 25.50
N ALA A 249 16.64 10.10 26.44
CA ALA A 249 16.32 11.53 26.25
C ALA A 249 17.30 12.35 25.37
N THR A 250 18.24 11.72 24.67
CA THR A 250 19.24 12.37 23.81
C THR A 250 18.83 12.25 22.34
N SER A 251 19.02 13.34 21.59
CA SER A 251 18.47 13.73 20.27
C SER A 251 18.61 12.78 19.07
N TYR A 252 18.24 11.50 19.16
CA TYR A 252 18.28 10.58 18.01
C TYR A 252 17.12 9.56 18.00
N GLN A 253 16.70 9.18 16.78
CA GLN A 253 15.54 8.33 16.53
C GLN A 253 15.86 6.84 16.68
N GLY A 254 15.05 6.12 17.47
CA GLY A 254 15.00 4.66 17.41
C GLY A 254 14.20 4.23 16.19
N THR A 255 14.82 3.48 15.28
CA THR A 255 14.18 3.05 14.02
C THR A 255 13.88 1.55 14.08
N PHE A 256 12.61 1.16 14.10
CA PHE A 256 12.22 -0.24 13.90
C PHE A 256 12.10 -0.46 12.39
N ASN A 257 12.79 -1.44 11.82
CA ASN A 257 12.74 -1.69 10.38
C ASN A 257 12.22 -3.09 10.10
N ALA A 258 10.93 -3.26 9.77
CA ALA A 258 10.44 -4.59 9.38
C ALA A 258 10.38 -4.76 7.87
N GLU A 259 11.12 -5.75 7.38
CA GLU A 259 10.94 -6.36 6.06
C GLU A 259 9.99 -7.59 6.12
N GLY A 260 9.37 -7.88 7.29
CA GLY A 260 8.53 -9.08 7.53
C GLY A 260 7.38 -8.88 8.54
N MET A 261 6.74 -9.97 9.00
CA MET A 261 5.66 -9.91 10.02
C MET A 261 6.22 -9.90 11.45
N ILE A 262 5.95 -8.84 12.20
CA ILE A 262 6.23 -8.77 13.65
C ILE A 262 4.90 -8.77 14.41
N SER A 263 4.65 -9.80 15.24
CA SER A 263 3.38 -9.97 15.97
C SER A 263 3.60 -9.98 17.49
N PHE A 264 3.04 -9.02 18.20
CA PHE A 264 3.05 -9.02 19.68
C PHE A 264 1.77 -9.64 20.23
N ASN A 265 1.86 -10.83 20.82
CA ASN A 265 0.73 -11.50 21.48
C ASN A 265 0.45 -10.99 22.92
N ALA A 266 1.10 -9.91 23.36
CA ALA A 266 0.99 -9.36 24.72
C ALA A 266 0.84 -7.83 24.70
N SER A 267 0.58 -7.21 25.85
CA SER A 267 0.47 -5.75 25.97
C SER A 267 1.83 -5.09 25.73
N ALA A 268 1.87 -4.07 24.87
CA ALA A 268 3.08 -3.31 24.57
C ALA A 268 2.85 -1.83 24.92
N THR A 269 3.80 -1.26 25.66
CA THR A 269 3.76 0.16 26.04
C THR A 269 5.00 0.85 25.50
N PHE A 270 4.80 1.89 24.70
CA PHE A 270 5.87 2.76 24.23
C PHE A 270 5.92 4.00 25.11
N LEU A 271 6.96 4.09 25.95
CA LEU A 271 7.21 5.22 26.86
C LEU A 271 8.14 6.23 26.16
N GLY A 272 7.59 7.31 25.62
CA GLY A 272 8.38 8.44 25.12
C GLY A 272 8.81 9.37 26.25
N GLY A 273 10.01 9.95 26.14
CA GLY A 273 10.44 11.06 26.99
C GLY A 273 9.61 12.34 26.75
N THR A 274 9.67 13.28 27.69
CA THR A 274 8.92 14.55 27.66
C THR A 274 9.06 15.31 26.32
N PRO A 275 7.97 15.92 25.82
CA PRO A 275 7.85 16.39 24.43
C PRO A 275 8.71 17.63 24.18
N SER A 276 9.85 17.45 23.51
CA SER A 276 10.46 18.49 22.69
C SER A 276 10.63 17.94 21.26
N ALA A 277 10.48 18.82 20.27
CA ALA A 277 10.04 18.54 18.89
C ALA A 277 10.90 17.61 17.98
N GLN A 278 11.71 16.70 18.51
CA GLN A 278 12.50 15.71 17.75
C GLN A 278 12.56 14.31 18.39
N GLN A 279 11.70 14.03 19.37
CA GLN A 279 11.71 12.77 20.13
C GLN A 279 10.57 11.86 19.65
N ALA A 280 10.81 11.08 18.59
CA ALA A 280 9.85 10.09 18.11
C ALA A 280 10.52 8.73 17.94
N ALA A 281 9.84 7.67 18.41
CA ALA A 281 10.13 6.32 17.92
C ALA A 281 9.53 6.20 16.52
N THR A 282 10.29 5.64 15.58
CA THR A 282 9.86 5.52 14.19
C THR A 282 9.78 4.05 13.81
N PHE A 283 8.59 3.59 13.42
CA PHE A 283 8.45 2.35 12.68
C PHE A 283 8.66 2.65 11.20
N THR A 284 9.61 1.98 10.59
CA THR A 284 9.93 2.05 9.16
C THR A 284 9.91 0.65 8.58
N GLY A 285 9.70 0.52 7.27
CA GLY A 285 9.76 -0.80 6.64
C GLY A 285 9.26 -0.75 5.21
N ASN A 286 10.12 -1.11 4.26
CA ASN A 286 9.73 -1.27 2.87
C ASN A 286 9.00 -2.62 2.71
N GLY A 287 7.72 -2.67 3.13
CA GLY A 287 6.83 -3.81 2.89
C GLY A 287 6.46 -4.69 4.10
N GLY A 288 6.91 -4.40 5.31
CA GLY A 288 6.58 -5.18 6.52
C GLY A 288 5.16 -4.94 7.08
N ILE A 289 4.62 -5.96 7.76
CA ILE A 289 3.35 -5.89 8.53
C ILE A 289 3.71 -5.92 10.03
N PHE A 290 3.26 -4.92 10.79
CA PHE A 290 3.37 -4.89 12.25
C PHE A 290 2.00 -5.13 12.88
N GLY A 291 1.85 -6.23 13.63
CA GLY A 291 0.60 -6.62 14.27
C GLY A 291 0.70 -6.67 15.79
N PHE A 292 -0.33 -6.19 16.48
CA PHE A 292 -0.54 -6.35 17.91
C PHE A 292 -1.79 -7.21 18.12
N THR A 293 -1.60 -8.42 18.59
CA THR A 293 -2.65 -9.45 18.81
C THR A 293 -2.98 -9.64 20.29
N GLY A 294 -2.21 -9.06 21.21
CA GLY A 294 -2.46 -9.06 22.67
C GLY A 294 -3.41 -7.96 23.17
N ALA A 295 -3.78 -8.01 24.46
CA ALA A 295 -4.95 -7.34 25.05
C ALA A 295 -4.97 -5.79 25.11
N SER A 296 -3.85 -5.07 24.89
CA SER A 296 -3.86 -3.60 24.78
C SER A 296 -2.52 -3.03 24.27
N PHE A 297 -2.55 -2.11 23.29
CA PHE A 297 -1.41 -1.29 22.86
C PHE A 297 -1.51 0.14 23.43
N ALA A 298 -0.43 0.67 24.02
CA ALA A 298 -0.43 2.02 24.59
C ALA A 298 0.68 2.91 24.00
N VAL A 299 0.28 4.09 23.52
CA VAL A 299 1.18 5.16 23.05
C VAL A 299 1.16 6.31 24.06
N SER A 300 2.27 6.47 24.79
CA SER A 300 2.46 7.57 25.76
C SER A 300 3.58 8.54 25.37
N GLY A 301 3.93 8.59 24.08
CA GLY A 301 4.89 9.52 23.47
C GLY A 301 4.62 9.67 21.96
N SER A 302 5.39 10.51 21.25
CA SER A 302 5.25 10.65 19.79
C SER A 302 5.78 9.41 19.05
N LEU A 303 4.92 8.81 18.22
CA LEU A 303 5.24 7.66 17.39
C LEU A 303 4.93 7.99 15.92
N THR A 304 5.89 7.76 15.03
CA THR A 304 5.70 7.87 13.58
C THR A 304 5.81 6.49 12.93
N SER A 305 4.87 6.15 12.05
CA SER A 305 4.89 4.87 11.33
C SER A 305 4.87 5.11 9.83
N THR A 306 5.85 4.54 9.13
CA THR A 306 5.96 4.49 7.66
C THR A 306 5.88 3.06 7.11
N VAL A 307 5.31 2.15 7.89
CA VAL A 307 5.19 0.73 7.54
C VAL A 307 3.96 0.50 6.66
N LYS A 308 4.02 -0.52 5.78
CA LYS A 308 2.91 -0.85 4.88
C LYS A 308 1.59 -1.11 5.62
N LEU A 309 1.63 -1.86 6.72
CA LEU A 309 0.44 -2.16 7.54
C LEU A 309 0.78 -2.20 9.04
N LEU A 310 0.00 -1.48 9.85
CA LEU A 310 0.03 -1.45 11.31
C LEU A 310 -1.33 -1.92 11.86
N GLN A 311 -1.40 -3.08 12.49
CA GLN A 311 -2.66 -3.70 12.90
C GLN A 311 -2.80 -3.80 14.43
N PHE A 312 -3.91 -3.31 14.99
CA PHE A 312 -4.25 -3.36 16.41
C PHE A 312 -5.47 -4.26 16.65
N ASN A 313 -5.26 -5.55 16.93
CA ASN A 313 -6.35 -6.52 17.09
C ASN A 313 -6.93 -6.57 18.52
N GLY A 314 -6.12 -6.31 19.57
CA GLY A 314 -6.60 -6.34 20.97
C GLY A 314 -6.94 -4.98 21.59
N GLY A 315 -6.95 -3.91 20.79
CA GLY A 315 -7.29 -2.55 21.21
C GLY A 315 -6.09 -1.63 21.40
N ALA A 316 -6.32 -0.32 21.32
CA ALA A 316 -5.28 0.71 21.35
C ALA A 316 -5.65 1.89 22.26
N SER A 317 -4.65 2.48 22.92
CA SER A 317 -4.79 3.68 23.74
C SER A 317 -3.73 4.71 23.32
N ILE A 318 -4.16 5.80 22.70
CA ILE A 318 -3.31 6.87 22.17
C ILE A 318 -3.46 8.09 23.09
N SER A 319 -2.51 8.26 24.01
CA SER A 319 -2.53 9.38 24.98
C SER A 319 -1.68 10.57 24.58
N ASP A 320 -0.74 10.39 23.66
CA ASP A 320 0.08 11.45 23.06
C ASP A 320 -0.11 11.41 21.53
N THR A 321 0.95 11.40 20.72
CA THR A 321 0.84 11.50 19.25
C THR A 321 1.14 10.18 18.54
N LEU A 322 0.21 9.68 17.72
CA LEU A 322 0.45 8.63 16.71
C LEU A 322 0.33 9.24 15.31
N THR A 323 1.41 9.19 14.53
CA THR A 323 1.45 9.61 13.12
C THR A 323 1.54 8.41 12.20
N ILE A 324 0.59 8.27 11.29
CA ILE A 324 0.59 7.30 10.20
C ILE A 324 0.98 8.08 8.94
N LEU A 325 2.14 7.73 8.37
CA LEU A 325 2.72 8.39 7.21
C LEU A 325 2.92 7.33 6.13
N ASP A 326 2.22 7.40 5.00
CA ASP A 326 2.47 6.52 3.85
C ASP A 326 2.22 5.02 4.03
N GLY A 327 1.48 4.66 5.09
CA GLY A 327 1.12 3.29 5.47
C GLY A 327 -0.35 3.12 5.83
N GLU A 328 -0.81 1.88 5.98
CA GLU A 328 -2.16 1.56 6.45
C GLU A 328 -2.15 1.22 7.95
N ALA A 329 -3.11 1.72 8.72
CA ALA A 329 -3.33 1.32 10.11
C ALA A 329 -4.74 0.75 10.30
N VAL A 330 -4.85 -0.48 10.79
CA VAL A 330 -6.14 -1.15 11.03
C VAL A 330 -6.37 -1.30 12.53
N PHE A 331 -7.43 -0.67 13.03
CA PHE A 331 -7.86 -0.71 14.43
C PHE A 331 -9.03 -1.70 14.57
N ALA A 332 -8.71 -2.97 14.76
CA ALA A 332 -9.67 -4.07 14.88
C ALA A 332 -10.12 -4.36 16.33
N GLY A 333 -9.46 -3.77 17.33
CA GLY A 333 -9.91 -3.74 18.72
C GLY A 333 -10.32 -2.33 19.18
N ASN A 334 -11.01 -2.25 20.33
CA ASN A 334 -11.47 -0.98 20.87
C ASN A 334 -10.33 0.03 21.04
N THR A 335 -10.53 1.26 20.56
CA THR A 335 -9.49 2.29 20.56
C THR A 335 -9.92 3.53 21.36
N SER A 336 -9.03 4.00 22.24
CA SER A 336 -9.17 5.23 23.02
C SER A 336 -8.13 6.25 22.56
N ILE A 337 -8.55 7.46 22.25
CA ILE A 337 -7.68 8.56 21.82
C ILE A 337 -7.89 9.73 22.78
N SER A 338 -6.92 9.97 23.66
CA SER A 338 -6.86 11.18 24.49
C SER A 338 -5.76 12.15 24.05
N GLY A 339 -4.97 11.79 23.03
CA GLY A 339 -3.97 12.65 22.38
C GLY A 339 -4.31 12.96 20.91
N LEU A 340 -3.30 12.90 20.03
CA LEU A 340 -3.40 13.19 18.59
C LEU A 340 -3.18 11.92 17.75
N LEU A 341 -4.11 11.60 16.87
CA LEU A 341 -3.91 10.68 15.75
C LEU A 341 -3.78 11.49 14.46
N LEU A 342 -2.60 11.50 13.84
CA LEU A 342 -2.32 12.17 12.56
C LEU A 342 -2.20 11.12 11.46
N ILE A 343 -3.02 11.24 10.42
CA ILE A 343 -3.01 10.38 9.23
C ILE A 343 -2.59 11.27 8.06
N GLN A 344 -1.44 10.98 7.47
CA GLN A 344 -0.83 11.83 6.46
C GLN A 344 -0.35 10.98 5.29
N GLY A 345 -0.56 11.50 4.08
CA GLY A 345 0.05 10.91 2.89
C GLY A 345 1.06 11.74 2.14
N ASN A 346 1.61 11.11 1.11
CA ASN A 346 2.67 11.62 0.23
C ASN A 346 2.28 12.76 -0.70
N GLY A 347 0.99 13.08 -0.85
CA GLY A 347 0.53 14.15 -1.76
C GLY A 347 0.55 13.83 -3.26
N PHE A 348 0.89 12.61 -3.68
CA PHE A 348 0.66 12.10 -5.04
C PHE A 348 -0.68 11.35 -5.12
N ALA A 349 -1.36 11.38 -6.27
CA ALA A 349 -2.71 10.82 -6.46
C ALA A 349 -2.76 9.30 -6.17
N GLY A 350 -3.28 8.94 -5.00
CA GLY A 350 -3.45 7.58 -4.46
C GLY A 350 -3.34 7.60 -2.92
N PRO A 351 -4.03 6.73 -2.16
CA PRO A 351 -4.04 6.79 -0.69
C PRO A 351 -2.70 6.28 -0.13
N ASN A 352 -1.71 7.16 -0.10
CA ASN A 352 -0.42 6.91 0.55
C ASN A 352 -0.55 7.16 2.06
N GLY A 353 -1.41 6.45 2.77
CA GLY A 353 -1.68 6.73 4.18
C GLY A 353 -3.14 6.48 4.48
N SER A 354 -3.45 5.44 5.26
CA SER A 354 -4.82 5.09 5.57
C SER A 354 -4.98 4.66 7.03
N ALA A 355 -6.14 4.96 7.60
CA ALA A 355 -6.59 4.34 8.84
C ALA A 355 -7.95 3.67 8.62
N VAL A 356 -8.12 2.46 9.12
CA VAL A 356 -9.35 1.68 9.09
C VAL A 356 -9.78 1.39 10.51
N PHE A 357 -10.97 1.85 10.89
CA PHE A 357 -11.56 1.58 12.18
C PHE A 357 -12.60 0.46 12.07
N ASP A 358 -12.19 -0.77 12.38
CA ASP A 358 -13.05 -1.98 12.36
C ASP A 358 -13.81 -2.18 13.69
N ALA A 359 -13.30 -1.60 14.78
CA ALA A 359 -13.88 -1.66 16.12
C ALA A 359 -14.20 -0.25 16.68
N PRO A 360 -14.96 -0.16 17.80
CA PRO A 360 -15.27 1.12 18.42
C PRO A 360 -14.06 2.00 18.75
N VAL A 361 -14.10 3.25 18.32
CA VAL A 361 -13.09 4.29 18.61
C VAL A 361 -13.71 5.40 19.43
N THR A 362 -13.05 5.84 20.50
CA THR A 362 -13.48 6.98 21.32
C THR A 362 -12.37 8.03 21.37
N VAL A 363 -12.67 9.26 20.94
CA VAL A 363 -11.80 10.43 21.06
C VAL A 363 -12.29 11.24 22.26
N SER A 364 -11.50 11.31 23.34
CA SER A 364 -11.92 11.89 24.62
C SER A 364 -11.01 13.04 25.05
N GLY A 365 -11.57 14.22 25.23
CA GLY A 365 -10.87 15.41 25.75
C GLY A 365 -10.74 16.54 24.73
N ILE A 366 -10.78 17.78 25.22
CA ILE A 366 -10.87 19.00 24.38
C ILE A 366 -9.63 19.27 23.51
N THR A 367 -8.50 18.66 23.84
CA THR A 367 -7.24 18.75 23.08
C THR A 367 -7.02 17.54 22.18
N SER A 368 -7.90 16.53 22.25
CA SER A 368 -7.72 15.25 21.59
C SER A 368 -8.30 15.31 20.19
N GLN A 369 -7.55 14.78 19.21
CA GLN A 369 -7.87 15.02 17.82
C GLN A 369 -7.47 13.86 16.90
N ILE A 370 -8.30 13.58 15.89
CA ILE A 370 -7.92 12.83 14.68
C ILE A 370 -7.72 13.87 13.56
N THR A 371 -6.58 13.85 12.87
CA THR A 371 -6.28 14.77 11.77
C THR A 371 -5.91 14.02 10.50
N ILE A 372 -6.52 14.34 9.37
CA ILE A 372 -6.27 13.73 8.05
C ILE A 372 -5.66 14.78 7.12
N LYS A 373 -4.53 14.49 6.48
CA LYS A 373 -3.80 15.41 5.58
C LYS A 373 -3.31 14.74 4.29
N ASN A 374 -2.99 15.55 3.28
CA ASN A 374 -2.21 15.17 2.09
C ASN A 374 -2.72 13.93 1.32
N GLY A 375 -4.03 13.80 1.10
CA GLY A 375 -4.59 12.68 0.33
C GLY A 375 -4.72 11.38 1.12
N ALA A 376 -4.55 11.41 2.44
CA ALA A 376 -4.78 10.25 3.30
C ALA A 376 -6.26 9.86 3.37
N LEU A 377 -6.52 8.56 3.55
CA LEU A 377 -7.85 7.94 3.55
C LEU A 377 -8.24 7.44 4.94
N LEU A 378 -9.37 7.89 5.47
CA LEU A 378 -9.96 7.32 6.69
C LEU A 378 -11.17 6.46 6.33
N LYS A 379 -11.18 5.20 6.78
CA LYS A 379 -12.30 4.27 6.67
C LYS A 379 -12.89 3.96 8.03
N ILE A 380 -14.21 4.08 8.15
CA ILE A 380 -14.95 3.83 9.40
C ILE A 380 -15.94 2.69 9.15
N HIS A 381 -15.72 1.57 9.83
CA HIS A 381 -16.59 0.39 9.82
C HIS A 381 -17.25 0.16 11.21
N GLY A 382 -16.54 0.50 12.29
CA GLY A 382 -17.02 0.47 13.68
C GLY A 382 -17.60 1.81 14.18
N ASN A 383 -18.07 1.84 15.43
CA ASN A 383 -18.61 3.08 16.03
C ASN A 383 -17.49 4.09 16.32
N LEU A 384 -17.69 5.37 16.01
CA LEU A 384 -16.79 6.46 16.37
C LEU A 384 -17.49 7.41 17.35
N THR A 385 -16.94 7.58 18.55
CA THR A 385 -17.43 8.55 19.54
C THR A 385 -16.44 9.70 19.67
N ILE A 386 -16.89 10.93 19.46
CA ILE A 386 -16.13 12.15 19.72
C ILE A 386 -16.70 12.82 20.98
N ASP A 387 -16.02 12.62 22.10
CA ASP A 387 -16.38 13.13 23.43
C ASP A 387 -15.49 14.34 23.81
N GLY A 388 -15.96 15.53 23.45
CA GLY A 388 -15.23 16.79 23.63
C GLY A 388 -14.03 17.00 22.70
N GLY A 389 -13.56 15.97 21.99
CA GLY A 389 -12.46 16.04 21.03
C GLY A 389 -12.84 16.52 19.63
N ARG A 390 -11.97 16.28 18.66
CA ARG A 390 -12.14 16.74 17.26
C ARG A 390 -11.74 15.69 16.22
N LEU A 391 -12.52 15.56 15.16
CA LEU A 391 -12.08 14.95 13.90
C LEU A 391 -11.90 16.07 12.87
N LEU A 392 -10.69 16.23 12.33
CA LEU A 392 -10.33 17.27 11.38
C LEU A 392 -9.83 16.63 10.08
N ASN A 393 -10.57 16.82 8.99
CA ASN A 393 -10.13 16.45 7.66
C ASN A 393 -9.70 17.68 6.86
N GLU A 394 -8.40 17.79 6.62
CA GLU A 394 -7.79 18.82 5.76
C GLU A 394 -7.50 18.27 4.34
N SER A 395 -7.74 16.97 4.10
CA SER A 395 -7.48 16.33 2.81
C SER A 395 -8.63 16.59 1.83
N ILE A 396 -8.35 17.33 0.75
CA ILE A 396 -9.33 17.59 -0.33
C ILE A 396 -9.36 16.50 -1.42
N ALA A 397 -8.36 15.62 -1.44
CA ALA A 397 -8.13 14.69 -2.55
C ALA A 397 -8.67 13.27 -2.30
N ALA A 398 -8.88 12.89 -1.04
CA ALA A 398 -9.38 11.57 -0.66
C ALA A 398 -10.59 11.72 0.27
N PRO A 399 -11.68 10.94 0.04
CA PRO A 399 -12.87 11.01 0.88
C PRO A 399 -12.63 10.35 2.24
N ILE A 400 -13.42 10.71 3.26
CA ILE A 400 -13.66 9.81 4.38
C ILE A 400 -14.69 8.79 3.92
N GLU A 401 -14.34 7.50 3.97
CA GLU A 401 -15.26 6.41 3.63
C GLU A 401 -15.92 5.88 4.89
N TRP A 402 -17.24 6.01 4.96
CA TRP A 402 -18.03 5.48 6.06
C TRP A 402 -18.94 4.37 5.57
N THR A 403 -18.62 3.14 5.96
CA THR A 403 -19.32 1.93 5.49
C THR A 403 -20.02 1.15 6.61
N GLY A 404 -19.84 1.55 7.89
CA GLY A 404 -20.56 0.99 9.04
C GLY A 404 -20.34 1.72 10.37
N GLY A 405 -21.15 1.41 11.39
CA GLY A 405 -21.04 1.93 12.77
C GLY A 405 -21.54 3.37 12.97
N ASN A 406 -21.98 3.75 14.17
CA ASN A 406 -22.51 5.10 14.45
C ASN A 406 -21.38 6.11 14.73
N ILE A 407 -21.57 7.36 14.29
CA ILE A 407 -20.75 8.50 14.74
C ILE A 407 -21.54 9.22 15.82
N THR A 408 -21.01 9.27 17.04
CA THR A 408 -21.63 9.99 18.16
C THR A 408 -20.78 11.17 18.57
N THR A 409 -21.34 12.38 18.58
CA THR A 409 -20.67 13.57 19.09
C THR A 409 -21.30 14.00 20.41
N GLN A 410 -20.50 14.12 21.46
CA GLN A 410 -20.97 14.52 22.79
C GLN A 410 -19.99 15.49 23.45
N ALA A 411 -20.45 16.15 24.51
CA ALA A 411 -19.67 17.12 25.29
C ALA A 411 -18.95 18.21 24.44
N GLY A 412 -19.57 18.66 23.34
CA GLY A 412 -18.99 19.66 22.44
C GLY A 412 -17.99 19.13 21.41
N GLY A 413 -17.96 17.81 21.19
CA GLY A 413 -17.17 17.17 20.14
C GLY A 413 -17.46 17.75 18.75
N ARG A 414 -16.43 17.80 17.89
CA ARG A 414 -16.50 18.44 16.57
C ARG A 414 -15.99 17.55 15.46
N ILE A 415 -16.61 17.67 14.29
CA ILE A 415 -16.13 17.09 13.04
C ILE A 415 -16.00 18.24 12.05
N ASP A 416 -14.79 18.54 11.58
CA ASP A 416 -14.53 19.60 10.63
C ASP A 416 -13.93 19.00 9.36
N ASN A 417 -14.67 19.10 8.26
CA ASN A 417 -14.34 18.45 7.01
C ASN A 417 -14.17 19.47 5.88
N SER A 418 -12.97 19.48 5.29
CA SER A 418 -12.62 20.25 4.09
C SER A 418 -12.68 19.41 2.80
N GLY A 419 -12.72 18.08 2.93
CA GLY A 419 -12.74 17.12 1.83
C GLY A 419 -14.13 16.57 1.52
N GLU A 420 -14.18 15.41 0.88
CA GLU A 420 -15.44 14.68 0.66
C GLU A 420 -15.70 13.69 1.80
N ILE A 421 -16.96 13.48 2.18
CA ILE A 421 -17.37 12.36 3.05
C ILE A 421 -18.37 11.50 2.28
N GLN A 422 -18.05 10.22 2.12
CA GLN A 422 -18.92 9.23 1.46
C GLN A 422 -19.52 8.27 2.48
N ILE A 423 -20.85 8.17 2.48
CA ILE A 423 -21.62 7.30 3.37
C ILE A 423 -22.25 6.17 2.55
N ASN A 424 -21.59 5.01 2.54
CA ASN A 424 -21.89 3.89 1.63
C ASN A 424 -22.48 2.64 2.33
N GLY A 425 -22.61 2.66 3.67
CA GLY A 425 -23.04 1.52 4.50
C GLY A 425 -24.50 1.51 4.97
N ASN A 426 -25.00 0.36 5.45
CA ASN A 426 -26.30 0.28 6.15
C ASN A 426 -26.20 0.93 7.54
N ALA A 427 -26.66 2.18 7.63
CA ALA A 427 -26.96 2.97 8.84
C ALA A 427 -25.89 2.94 9.96
N GLY A 428 -24.89 3.79 9.81
CA GLY A 428 -24.32 4.53 10.93
C GLY A 428 -25.04 5.87 11.05
N ASN A 429 -25.68 6.16 12.18
CA ASN A 429 -26.28 7.47 12.41
C ASN A 429 -25.21 8.46 12.89
N ILE A 430 -25.31 9.73 12.50
CA ILE A 430 -24.59 10.83 13.17
C ILE A 430 -25.50 11.36 14.27
N THR A 431 -25.23 10.96 15.51
CA THR A 431 -26.07 11.34 16.66
C THR A 431 -25.31 12.19 17.67
N GLY A 432 -26.06 12.96 18.45
CA GLY A 432 -25.53 13.75 19.55
C GLY A 432 -25.60 15.26 19.32
N ASN A 433 -24.95 16.02 20.21
CA ASN A 433 -25.10 17.48 20.32
C ASN A 433 -23.84 18.25 19.87
N GLY A 434 -22.94 17.58 19.13
CA GLY A 434 -21.71 18.19 18.63
C GLY A 434 -21.85 18.77 17.23
N THR A 435 -20.85 19.54 16.80
CA THR A 435 -20.91 20.26 15.51
C THR A 435 -20.26 19.45 14.40
N LEU A 436 -20.95 19.28 13.28
CA LEU A 436 -20.35 18.84 12.01
C LEU A 436 -20.26 20.04 11.08
N THR A 437 -19.05 20.44 10.72
CA THR A 437 -18.77 21.46 9.71
C THR A 437 -18.31 20.79 8.43
N ASN A 438 -19.00 20.97 7.31
CA ASN A 438 -18.58 20.48 6.01
C ASN A 438 -18.47 21.62 5.00
N SER A 439 -17.34 21.70 4.28
CA SER A 439 -17.05 22.81 3.36
C SER A 439 -16.91 22.39 1.89
N ARG A 440 -16.99 21.09 1.57
CA ARG A 440 -16.88 20.59 0.19
C ARG A 440 -18.07 19.73 -0.20
N GLU A 441 -18.07 18.42 0.01
CA GLU A 441 -19.19 17.57 -0.42
C GLU A 441 -19.50 16.46 0.60
N LEU A 442 -20.79 16.23 0.84
CA LEU A 442 -21.31 15.13 1.64
C LEU A 442 -22.19 14.23 0.76
N VAL A 443 -21.73 13.01 0.52
CA VAL A 443 -22.38 12.05 -0.40
C VAL A 443 -23.07 10.93 0.39
N PHE A 444 -24.36 10.78 0.19
CA PHE A 444 -25.20 9.76 0.81
C PHE A 444 -25.60 8.70 -0.21
N GLY A 445 -24.97 7.53 -0.11
CA GLY A 445 -25.32 6.34 -0.89
C GLY A 445 -26.36 5.44 -0.22
N LYS A 446 -26.70 5.65 1.05
CA LYS A 446 -27.66 4.87 1.86
C LYS A 446 -28.36 5.74 2.92
N SER A 447 -29.34 5.18 3.64
CA SER A 447 -30.10 5.90 4.67
C SER A 447 -29.26 6.27 5.90
N CYS A 448 -29.40 7.51 6.37
CA CYS A 448 -28.67 8.07 7.51
C CYS A 448 -29.56 9.06 8.29
N THR A 449 -29.39 9.12 9.62
CA THR A 449 -30.00 10.15 10.48
C THR A 449 -28.92 11.12 10.95
N ILE A 450 -29.20 12.42 10.88
CA ILE A 450 -28.32 13.49 11.36
C ILE A 450 -28.99 14.26 12.49
N GLY A 451 -28.22 14.50 13.56
CA GLY A 451 -28.61 15.29 14.71
C GLY A 451 -28.70 16.82 14.49
N PRO A 452 -29.05 17.59 15.52
CA PRO A 452 -29.48 19.00 15.44
C PRO A 452 -28.43 20.05 15.05
N THR A 453 -27.16 19.68 14.87
CA THR A 453 -26.04 20.63 14.79
C THR A 453 -25.10 20.32 13.62
N LEU A 454 -25.67 20.04 12.46
CA LEU A 454 -24.97 20.05 11.18
C LEU A 454 -24.90 21.48 10.63
N ASN A 455 -23.70 22.03 10.51
CA ASN A 455 -23.43 23.23 9.71
C ASN A 455 -22.75 22.81 8.40
N ASN A 456 -23.44 22.94 7.28
CA ASN A 456 -22.91 22.54 5.98
C ASN A 456 -22.84 23.75 5.02
N ASN A 457 -21.61 24.13 4.68
CA ASN A 457 -21.28 25.14 3.68
C ASN A 457 -21.01 24.54 2.28
N GLY A 458 -20.80 23.22 2.21
CA GLY A 458 -20.54 22.49 0.97
C GLY A 458 -21.81 21.95 0.30
N ASP A 459 -21.60 21.17 -0.76
CA ASP A 459 -22.64 20.47 -1.50
C ASP A 459 -23.10 19.21 -0.75
N ILE A 460 -24.36 18.85 -0.94
CA ILE A 460 -24.95 17.60 -0.45
C ILE A 460 -25.50 16.82 -1.65
N SER A 461 -25.05 15.57 -1.80
CA SER A 461 -25.50 14.67 -2.86
C SER A 461 -26.16 13.45 -2.25
N VAL A 462 -27.44 13.23 -2.53
CA VAL A 462 -28.20 12.04 -2.07
C VAL A 462 -28.50 11.16 -3.28
N SER A 463 -27.75 10.07 -3.43
CA SER A 463 -27.85 9.18 -4.58
C SER A 463 -28.82 8.01 -4.36
N SER A 464 -28.97 7.51 -3.12
CA SER A 464 -29.97 6.49 -2.77
C SER A 464 -30.27 6.41 -1.26
N GLY A 465 -31.39 5.81 -0.86
CA GLY A 465 -31.78 5.68 0.58
C GLY A 465 -32.53 6.91 1.13
N THR A 466 -32.65 7.02 2.46
CA THR A 466 -33.35 8.12 3.14
C THR A 466 -32.43 8.93 4.04
N LEU A 467 -32.24 10.22 3.73
CA LEU A 467 -31.64 11.19 4.66
C LEU A 467 -32.72 11.68 5.61
N THR A 468 -32.55 11.42 6.92
CA THR A 468 -33.45 11.92 7.97
C THR A 468 -32.77 13.01 8.78
N ILE A 469 -33.39 14.19 8.84
CA ILE A 469 -32.97 15.32 9.67
C ILE A 469 -34.03 15.49 10.75
N ASP A 470 -33.69 15.23 12.01
CA ASP A 470 -34.69 15.13 13.08
C ASP A 470 -35.05 16.49 13.75
N HIS A 471 -34.62 17.61 13.17
CA HIS A 471 -34.71 18.96 13.75
C HIS A 471 -34.81 20.04 12.66
N ASP A 472 -34.98 21.30 13.07
CA ASP A 472 -34.88 22.45 12.17
C ASP A 472 -33.49 22.52 11.54
N TRP A 473 -33.43 22.83 10.25
CA TRP A 473 -32.19 22.85 9.48
C TRP A 473 -32.05 24.10 8.64
N THR A 474 -30.83 24.64 8.57
CA THR A 474 -30.49 25.78 7.72
C THR A 474 -29.20 25.49 6.96
N GLN A 475 -29.24 25.59 5.62
CA GLN A 475 -28.04 25.60 4.78
C GLN A 475 -27.56 27.03 4.55
N ASP A 476 -26.25 27.26 4.59
CA ASP A 476 -25.65 28.56 4.29
C ASP A 476 -25.58 28.82 2.76
N ALA A 477 -25.42 30.09 2.35
CA ALA A 477 -25.72 30.59 1.00
C ALA A 477 -24.86 30.05 -0.17
N GLY A 478 -23.91 29.14 0.07
CA GLY A 478 -22.94 28.67 -0.93
C GLY A 478 -23.13 27.25 -1.46
N GLY A 479 -23.77 26.35 -0.69
CA GLY A 479 -23.84 24.92 -1.04
C GLY A 479 -25.05 24.57 -1.91
N GLN A 480 -24.88 23.61 -2.82
CA GLN A 480 -25.96 23.03 -3.62
C GLN A 480 -26.44 21.71 -3.01
N ILE A 481 -27.73 21.39 -3.15
CA ILE A 481 -28.26 20.07 -2.79
C ILE A 481 -28.74 19.36 -4.05
N TYR A 482 -28.17 18.18 -4.33
CA TYR A 482 -28.54 17.30 -5.42
C TYR A 482 -29.23 16.05 -4.88
N PHE A 483 -30.44 15.79 -5.37
CA PHE A 483 -31.09 14.50 -5.19
C PHE A 483 -31.07 13.76 -6.52
N LEU A 484 -30.37 12.61 -6.57
CA LEU A 484 -30.18 11.79 -7.79
C LEU A 484 -31.00 10.48 -7.76
N GLY A 485 -31.78 10.25 -6.69
CA GLY A 485 -32.63 9.05 -6.56
C GLY A 485 -33.06 8.62 -5.14
N GLY A 486 -32.81 9.42 -4.10
CA GLY A 486 -33.15 9.11 -2.68
C GLY A 486 -34.35 9.86 -2.09
N HIS A 487 -34.61 9.64 -0.80
CA HIS A 487 -35.67 10.26 0.00
C HIS A 487 -35.08 11.27 1.01
N LEU A 488 -35.73 12.42 1.20
CA LEU A 488 -35.41 13.37 2.28
C LEU A 488 -36.60 13.46 3.24
N GLN A 489 -36.33 13.19 4.52
CA GLN A 489 -37.26 13.40 5.62
C GLN A 489 -36.69 14.44 6.58
N VAL A 490 -37.43 15.51 6.83
CA VAL A 490 -37.07 16.54 7.81
C VAL A 490 -38.21 16.64 8.83
N ASN A 491 -37.92 16.29 10.08
CA ASN A 491 -38.90 16.33 11.18
C ASN A 491 -39.00 17.73 11.82
N GLY A 492 -38.72 18.81 11.07
CA GLY A 492 -38.67 20.22 11.50
C GLY A 492 -38.81 21.22 10.33
N ASP A 493 -38.45 22.48 10.56
CA ASP A 493 -38.38 23.52 9.53
C ASP A 493 -37.10 23.38 8.69
N PHE A 494 -37.22 23.44 7.37
CA PHE A 494 -36.08 23.38 6.45
C PHE A 494 -35.88 24.73 5.75
N ILE A 495 -34.73 25.36 5.96
CA ILE A 495 -34.32 26.61 5.31
C ILE A 495 -33.11 26.35 4.43
N ASN A 496 -33.28 26.48 3.12
CA ASN A 496 -32.17 26.47 2.18
C ASN A 496 -31.80 27.91 1.77
N ASN A 497 -30.54 28.30 1.92
CA ASN A 497 -30.03 29.57 1.38
C ASN A 497 -29.20 29.39 0.09
N GLY A 498 -28.92 28.15 -0.33
CA GLY A 498 -28.23 27.79 -1.58
C GLY A 498 -29.18 27.28 -2.66
N SER A 499 -28.67 26.64 -3.71
CA SER A 499 -29.50 26.09 -4.80
C SER A 499 -30.00 24.68 -4.46
N LEU A 500 -31.27 24.40 -4.75
CA LEU A 500 -31.87 23.07 -4.55
C LEU A 500 -32.25 22.45 -5.90
N THR A 501 -31.63 21.32 -6.24
CA THR A 501 -31.92 20.56 -7.46
C THR A 501 -32.45 19.18 -7.10
N VAL A 502 -33.69 18.90 -7.53
CA VAL A 502 -34.37 17.63 -7.25
C VAL A 502 -34.58 16.89 -8.56
N SER A 503 -33.78 15.84 -8.80
CA SER A 503 -33.93 14.94 -9.96
C SER A 503 -34.58 13.61 -9.54
N ASP A 504 -35.49 13.10 -10.40
CA ASP A 504 -36.16 11.79 -10.35
C ASP A 504 -36.66 11.18 -9.01
N ASN A 505 -37.98 10.96 -8.92
CA ASN A 505 -38.67 10.12 -7.91
C ASN A 505 -38.36 10.46 -6.42
N VAL A 506 -38.13 11.73 -6.12
CA VAL A 506 -37.88 12.17 -4.73
C VAL A 506 -39.18 12.30 -3.93
N GLN A 507 -39.17 11.74 -2.71
CA GLN A 507 -40.18 12.04 -1.69
C GLN A 507 -39.62 13.01 -0.64
N LEU A 508 -40.29 14.16 -0.50
CA LEU A 508 -40.00 15.16 0.53
C LEU A 508 -41.09 15.07 1.60
N ALA A 509 -40.69 14.69 2.81
CA ALA A 509 -41.53 14.73 4.01
C ALA A 509 -40.99 15.83 4.93
N VAL A 510 -41.52 17.05 4.80
CA VAL A 510 -41.08 18.25 5.54
C VAL A 510 -42.29 18.97 6.13
N ASN A 511 -42.15 19.57 7.32
CA ASN A 511 -43.21 20.39 7.92
C ASN A 511 -43.32 21.75 7.22
N THR A 512 -42.18 22.43 7.04
CA THR A 512 -42.05 23.71 6.33
C THR A 512 -40.80 23.67 5.44
N LEU A 513 -40.93 24.08 4.17
CA LEU A 513 -39.81 24.28 3.26
C LEU A 513 -39.70 25.76 2.89
N THR A 514 -38.58 26.38 3.23
CA THR A 514 -38.20 27.73 2.82
C THR A 514 -36.94 27.65 1.97
N ASN A 515 -36.99 28.11 0.72
CA ASN A 515 -35.78 28.36 -0.06
C ASN A 515 -35.64 29.86 -0.35
N ASN A 516 -34.47 30.41 -0.04
CA ASN A 516 -34.12 31.81 -0.23
C ASN A 516 -33.29 32.06 -1.52
N ASN A 517 -32.99 31.01 -2.31
CA ASN A 517 -32.30 31.08 -3.60
C ASN A 517 -32.95 30.13 -4.66
N GLU A 518 -32.27 29.74 -5.75
CA GLU A 518 -32.86 28.98 -6.88
C GLU A 518 -33.37 27.57 -6.51
N MET A 519 -34.49 27.14 -7.13
CA MET A 519 -35.05 25.79 -7.03
C MET A 519 -35.33 25.20 -8.43
N TYR A 520 -34.82 24.00 -8.68
CA TYR A 520 -35.05 23.23 -9.90
C TYR A 520 -35.69 21.86 -9.59
N PHE A 521 -36.78 21.54 -10.29
CA PHE A 521 -37.48 20.25 -10.16
C PHE A 521 -37.55 19.53 -11.52
N SER A 522 -37.14 18.25 -11.56
CA SER A 522 -37.40 17.31 -12.66
C SER A 522 -38.88 16.91 -12.76
N PRO A 523 -39.35 16.28 -13.85
CA PRO A 523 -40.78 16.11 -14.16
C PRO A 523 -41.64 15.28 -13.18
N ARG A 524 -41.07 14.66 -12.13
CA ARG A 524 -41.81 13.83 -11.17
C ARG A 524 -41.33 14.01 -9.73
N VAL A 525 -42.11 14.76 -8.93
CA VAL A 525 -41.87 14.99 -7.49
C VAL A 525 -43.10 14.52 -6.70
N VAL A 526 -42.93 13.65 -5.70
CA VAL A 526 -44.05 13.09 -4.92
C VAL A 526 -43.98 13.59 -3.47
N LEU A 527 -44.98 14.34 -3.02
CA LEU A 527 -45.14 14.72 -1.61
C LEU A 527 -46.07 13.68 -0.95
N ALA A 528 -45.53 12.78 -0.12
CA ALA A 528 -46.32 11.71 0.49
C ALA A 528 -45.86 11.30 1.90
N GLY A 529 -46.83 10.97 2.75
CA GLY A 529 -46.66 10.24 4.02
C GLY A 529 -46.58 11.13 5.27
N LEU A 530 -47.45 10.83 6.26
CA LEU A 530 -47.54 11.35 7.65
C LEU A 530 -48.61 12.46 7.91
N PRO A 531 -49.16 12.55 9.15
CA PRO A 531 -50.59 12.80 9.38
C PRO A 531 -51.01 14.28 9.37
N VAL A 532 -52.03 14.59 8.55
CA VAL A 532 -53.02 15.68 8.67
C VAL A 532 -52.60 16.95 9.45
N THR A 533 -51.68 17.73 8.88
CA THR A 533 -51.52 19.18 9.13
C THR A 533 -51.25 19.90 7.79
N PRO A 534 -51.60 21.20 7.66
CA PRO A 534 -51.38 21.93 6.41
C PRO A 534 -49.88 22.11 6.14
N TYR A 535 -49.43 21.74 4.94
CA TYR A 535 -48.05 21.95 4.48
C TYR A 535 -47.90 23.37 3.93
N SER A 536 -46.82 24.07 4.30
CA SER A 536 -46.48 25.39 3.72
C SER A 536 -45.15 25.35 2.99
N LEU A 537 -45.19 25.65 1.70
CA LEU A 537 -44.02 25.99 0.89
C LEU A 537 -43.93 27.51 0.81
N THR A 538 -42.85 28.08 1.35
CA THR A 538 -42.59 29.53 1.29
C THR A 538 -41.39 29.78 0.39
N VAL A 539 -41.59 30.53 -0.70
CA VAL A 539 -40.52 30.93 -1.62
C VAL A 539 -40.30 32.44 -1.45
N ASN A 540 -39.11 32.83 -0.99
CA ASN A 540 -38.76 34.24 -0.75
C ASN A 540 -38.15 34.89 -2.01
N PRO A 541 -38.21 36.22 -2.16
CA PRO A 541 -38.07 36.88 -3.46
C PRO A 541 -36.62 36.98 -3.92
N ARG A 542 -36.20 35.99 -4.74
CA ARG A 542 -35.17 36.06 -5.79
C ARG A 542 -35.05 34.84 -6.74
N PRO A 543 -35.80 33.73 -6.67
CA PRO A 543 -35.54 32.61 -7.58
C PRO A 543 -36.33 32.68 -8.88
N ASN A 544 -35.64 32.40 -9.99
CA ASN A 544 -36.29 31.80 -11.15
C ASN A 544 -36.73 30.39 -10.76
N VAL A 545 -38.04 30.17 -10.59
CA VAL A 545 -38.59 28.80 -10.50
C VAL A 545 -38.82 28.30 -11.92
N MET A 546 -38.03 27.33 -12.37
CA MET A 546 -38.21 26.66 -13.67
C MET A 546 -38.36 25.16 -13.43
N GLY A 547 -39.56 24.61 -13.63
CA GLY A 547 -39.82 23.18 -13.44
C GLY A 547 -41.13 22.71 -14.04
N GLY A 548 -41.08 21.54 -14.69
CA GLY A 548 -42.15 20.85 -15.42
C GLY A 548 -42.76 19.65 -14.68
N GLY A 549 -42.99 19.75 -13.36
CA GLY A 549 -43.29 18.61 -12.47
C GLY A 549 -44.76 18.25 -12.28
N ASN A 550 -45.07 16.96 -12.20
CA ASN A 550 -46.38 16.45 -11.74
C ASN A 550 -46.47 16.40 -10.21
N PHE A 551 -47.26 17.28 -9.61
CA PHE A 551 -47.57 17.24 -8.18
C PHE A 551 -48.70 16.22 -7.91
N THR A 552 -48.40 15.15 -7.17
CA THR A 552 -49.41 14.15 -6.76
C THR A 552 -49.54 14.15 -5.25
N GLN A 553 -50.75 14.41 -4.75
CA GLN A 553 -51.05 14.49 -3.32
C GLN A 553 -51.49 13.13 -2.75
N GLY A 554 -51.00 12.78 -1.55
CA GLY A 554 -51.59 11.74 -0.70
C GLY A 554 -52.91 12.21 -0.06
N ALA A 555 -53.88 11.30 0.08
CA ALA A 555 -55.27 11.61 0.44
C ALA A 555 -55.42 12.56 1.66
N ASN A 556 -56.02 13.75 1.42
CA ASN A 556 -56.62 14.68 2.40
C ASN A 556 -55.80 15.87 2.96
N GLY A 557 -54.81 16.44 2.26
CA GLY A 557 -54.15 17.70 2.67
C GLY A 557 -54.59 18.95 1.90
N THR A 558 -54.33 20.15 2.43
CA THR A 558 -54.35 21.42 1.65
C THR A 558 -52.91 21.76 1.26
N LEU A 559 -52.65 22.03 -0.02
CA LEU A 559 -51.37 22.61 -0.47
C LEU A 559 -51.52 24.13 -0.46
N SER A 560 -50.77 24.81 0.41
CA SER A 560 -50.71 26.28 0.46
C SER A 560 -49.40 26.77 -0.17
N LEU A 561 -49.51 27.45 -1.30
CA LEU A 561 -48.40 28.18 -1.91
C LEU A 561 -48.52 29.65 -1.49
N THR A 562 -47.58 30.12 -0.66
CA THR A 562 -47.50 31.52 -0.26
C THR A 562 -46.41 32.20 -1.09
N ILE A 563 -46.81 33.11 -1.96
CA ILE A 563 -45.89 33.90 -2.80
C ILE A 563 -45.77 35.28 -2.16
N THR A 564 -44.55 35.64 -1.73
CA THR A 564 -44.26 36.97 -1.17
C THR A 564 -43.39 37.73 -2.18
N ALA A 565 -44.01 38.34 -3.20
CA ALA A 565 -43.31 39.16 -4.20
C ALA A 565 -43.16 40.60 -3.71
N ASN A 566 -42.00 41.24 -3.90
CA ASN A 566 -41.78 42.62 -3.48
C ASN A 566 -41.12 43.51 -4.54
N ASP A 567 -40.97 43.04 -5.80
CA ASP A 567 -40.52 43.91 -6.89
C ASP A 567 -41.25 43.65 -8.23
N ALA A 568 -40.98 44.54 -9.20
CA ALA A 568 -41.77 44.71 -10.42
C ALA A 568 -41.47 43.69 -11.54
N ASN A 569 -40.56 42.72 -11.33
CA ASN A 569 -40.08 41.82 -12.39
C ASN A 569 -40.29 40.31 -12.11
N ASP A 570 -40.96 39.94 -11.03
CA ASP A 570 -41.12 38.52 -10.63
C ASP A 570 -41.99 37.70 -11.61
N ARG A 571 -41.40 36.63 -12.19
CA ARG A 571 -42.08 35.65 -13.05
C ARG A 571 -42.19 34.31 -12.33
N VAL A 572 -43.40 33.91 -11.95
CA VAL A 572 -43.69 32.56 -11.42
C VAL A 572 -44.20 31.68 -12.56
N VAL A 573 -43.40 30.69 -13.00
CA VAL A 573 -43.83 29.70 -14.01
C VAL A 573 -44.02 28.35 -13.31
N VAL A 574 -45.27 27.88 -13.23
CA VAL A 574 -45.59 26.51 -12.79
C VAL A 574 -46.02 25.73 -14.02
N ASN A 575 -45.14 24.88 -14.57
CA ASN A 575 -45.49 23.93 -15.63
C ASN A 575 -45.73 22.57 -14.98
N GLY A 576 -46.94 22.03 -15.02
CA GLY A 576 -47.20 20.71 -14.44
C GLY A 576 -48.67 20.26 -14.51
N THR A 577 -48.90 18.95 -14.55
CA THR A 577 -50.22 18.35 -14.34
C THR A 577 -50.39 18.01 -12.86
N ALA A 578 -51.27 18.73 -12.15
CA ALA A 578 -51.61 18.43 -10.76
C ALA A 578 -52.85 17.52 -10.70
N THR A 579 -52.72 16.34 -10.10
CA THR A 579 -53.89 15.51 -9.74
C THR A 579 -54.25 15.83 -8.29
N LEU A 580 -55.20 16.75 -8.10
CA LEU A 580 -55.61 17.23 -6.78
C LEU A 580 -56.81 16.44 -6.26
N GLY A 581 -56.67 15.87 -5.05
CA GLY A 581 -57.78 15.31 -4.28
C GLY A 581 -58.54 16.36 -3.44
N GLY A 582 -58.15 17.64 -3.51
CA GLY A 582 -58.67 18.75 -2.69
C GLY A 582 -58.42 20.16 -3.28
N ASN A 583 -58.70 21.21 -2.51
CA ASN A 583 -58.59 22.62 -2.94
C ASN A 583 -57.12 23.11 -2.98
N LEU A 584 -56.73 23.76 -4.08
CA LEU A 584 -55.52 24.60 -4.14
C LEU A 584 -55.87 26.00 -3.63
N THR A 585 -55.18 26.47 -2.59
CA THR A 585 -55.36 27.84 -2.07
C THR A 585 -54.09 28.65 -2.35
N VAL A 586 -54.21 29.68 -3.18
CA VAL A 586 -53.16 30.68 -3.40
C VAL A 586 -53.51 31.91 -2.58
N GLN A 587 -52.71 32.22 -1.57
CA GLN A 587 -52.97 33.33 -0.66
C GLN A 587 -51.95 34.44 -0.93
N LEU A 588 -52.44 35.56 -1.47
CA LEU A 588 -51.63 36.78 -1.64
C LEU A 588 -51.68 37.57 -0.33
N THR A 589 -50.53 37.80 0.28
CA THR A 589 -50.47 38.56 1.53
C THR A 589 -50.68 40.05 1.24
N ASN A 590 -51.65 40.64 1.94
CA ASN A 590 -52.16 41.99 1.72
C ASN A 590 -51.05 43.05 1.90
N GLY A 591 -50.73 43.82 0.85
CA GLY A 591 -49.78 44.95 0.94
C GLY A 591 -49.00 45.29 -0.33
N VAL A 592 -49.00 44.43 -1.33
CA VAL A 592 -48.23 44.63 -2.58
C VAL A 592 -49.19 45.15 -3.67
N GLY A 593 -48.93 46.35 -4.19
CA GLY A 593 -49.66 46.87 -5.34
C GLY A 593 -49.43 45.98 -6.54
N ILE A 594 -50.49 45.38 -7.09
CA ILE A 594 -50.40 44.52 -8.28
C ILE A 594 -49.92 45.39 -9.45
N PRO A 595 -48.71 45.19 -10.01
CA PRO A 595 -48.31 45.89 -11.22
C PRO A 595 -49.24 45.48 -12.36
N THR A 596 -49.57 46.40 -13.27
CA THR A 596 -50.54 46.24 -14.36
C THR A 596 -50.21 45.15 -15.41
N ASN A 597 -49.19 44.33 -15.18
CA ASN A 597 -48.54 43.49 -16.19
C ASN A 597 -48.41 42.01 -15.78
N TRP A 598 -49.27 41.52 -14.88
CA TRP A 598 -49.30 40.08 -14.57
C TRP A 598 -49.98 39.31 -15.71
N SER A 599 -49.30 38.27 -16.22
CA SER A 599 -49.90 37.29 -17.13
C SER A 599 -49.95 35.94 -16.41
N TRP A 600 -51.12 35.30 -16.43
CA TRP A 600 -51.31 33.94 -15.95
C TRP A 600 -51.63 33.06 -17.16
N ALA A 601 -51.04 31.87 -17.22
CA ALA A 601 -51.36 30.88 -18.24
C ALA A 601 -51.54 29.52 -17.54
N VAL A 602 -52.76 28.98 -17.56
CA VAL A 602 -53.04 27.60 -17.16
C VAL A 602 -53.08 26.78 -18.44
N ILE A 603 -52.02 26.00 -18.71
CA ILE A 603 -51.97 25.09 -19.86
C ILE A 603 -52.34 23.70 -19.35
N THR A 604 -53.60 23.30 -19.49
CA THR A 604 -54.01 21.92 -19.23
C THR A 604 -53.77 21.07 -20.47
N GLY A 605 -52.79 20.18 -20.43
CA GLY A 605 -52.70 19.07 -21.37
C GLY A 605 -53.80 18.06 -21.07
N GLN A 606 -54.66 17.78 -22.05
CA GLN A 606 -55.72 16.75 -22.07
C GLN A 606 -57.12 17.18 -21.58
N ARG A 607 -58.01 17.42 -22.56
CA ARG A 607 -59.49 17.35 -22.58
C ARG A 607 -60.28 17.75 -21.32
N GLN A 608 -60.99 18.89 -21.46
CA GLN A 608 -62.22 19.35 -20.78
C GLN A 608 -62.69 18.57 -19.53
N GLN A 609 -62.66 19.21 -18.34
CA GLN A 609 -63.81 19.42 -17.43
C GLN A 609 -63.58 20.66 -16.52
N ARG A 610 -64.67 21.41 -16.27
CA ARG A 610 -64.81 22.64 -15.45
C ARG A 610 -64.48 22.34 -13.97
N PHE A 611 -63.95 23.22 -13.11
CA PHE A 611 -64.43 24.48 -12.46
C PHE A 611 -63.19 25.26 -11.92
N ALA A 612 -63.13 26.57 -11.60
CA ALA A 612 -64.11 27.58 -11.21
C ALA A 612 -63.67 29.01 -11.65
N THR A 613 -64.65 29.91 -11.69
CA THR A 613 -64.61 31.33 -12.06
C THR A 613 -63.74 32.23 -11.17
N PHE A 614 -63.01 33.18 -11.78
CA PHE A 614 -62.65 34.46 -11.14
C PHE A 614 -63.26 35.64 -11.92
N ASN A 615 -63.75 36.64 -11.19
CA ASN A 615 -64.75 37.60 -11.63
C ASN A 615 -64.11 38.98 -11.99
N GLN A 616 -63.99 39.26 -13.30
CA GLN A 616 -64.00 40.59 -13.99
C GLN A 616 -62.82 41.60 -13.76
N PRO A 617 -62.65 42.69 -14.55
CA PRO A 617 -62.82 42.86 -16.01
C PRO A 617 -61.78 43.85 -16.64
N PHE A 618 -60.75 43.47 -17.39
CA PHE A 618 -60.13 44.42 -18.36
C PHE A 618 -59.52 43.68 -19.56
N GLY A 619 -59.96 44.06 -20.76
CA GLY A 619 -59.45 43.53 -22.02
C GLY A 619 -58.15 44.22 -22.42
N PHE A 620 -57.23 43.45 -22.99
CA PHE A 620 -56.09 43.98 -23.73
C PHE A 620 -55.96 43.28 -25.08
N SER A 621 -55.84 44.09 -26.12
CA SER A 621 -55.48 43.71 -27.48
C SER A 621 -54.03 43.23 -27.51
N ALA A 622 -53.80 42.03 -28.04
CA ALA A 622 -52.45 41.49 -28.22
C ALA A 622 -51.66 42.33 -29.23
N PRO A 623 -50.48 42.90 -28.87
CA PRO A 623 -49.44 43.09 -29.85
C PRO A 623 -48.74 41.76 -30.07
N SER A 624 -48.53 41.42 -31.34
CA SER A 624 -47.64 40.35 -31.78
C SER A 624 -46.27 40.49 -31.11
N TYR A 625 -45.92 39.55 -30.23
CA TYR A 625 -44.56 39.39 -29.74
C TYR A 625 -43.78 38.49 -30.69
N THR A 626 -42.68 39.01 -31.22
CA THR A 626 -41.57 38.21 -31.72
C THR A 626 -41.12 37.27 -30.60
N GLN A 627 -41.07 35.97 -30.90
CA GLN A 627 -40.48 34.94 -30.06
C GLN A 627 -39.10 35.42 -29.58
N ALA A 628 -38.95 35.64 -28.28
CA ALA A 628 -37.64 35.80 -27.68
C ALA A 628 -36.88 34.49 -27.91
N ALA A 629 -35.63 34.59 -28.38
CA ALA A 629 -34.78 33.46 -28.70
C ALA A 629 -34.85 32.39 -27.60
N VAL A 630 -35.22 31.18 -27.99
CA VAL A 630 -34.98 29.97 -27.20
C VAL A 630 -33.49 29.99 -26.88
N ARG A 631 -33.11 29.88 -25.60
CA ARG A 631 -31.70 29.73 -25.25
C ARG A 631 -31.28 28.38 -25.81
N VAL A 632 -30.48 28.40 -26.87
CA VAL A 632 -29.79 27.21 -27.36
C VAL A 632 -28.74 26.84 -26.32
N GLN A 633 -28.83 25.63 -25.80
CA GLN A 633 -27.88 25.01 -24.89
C GLN A 633 -26.82 24.29 -25.71
N ASN A 634 -25.63 24.15 -25.13
CA ASN A 634 -24.61 23.30 -25.74
C ASN A 634 -25.03 21.84 -25.59
N PRO A 635 -24.65 20.96 -26.53
CA PRO A 635 -24.60 19.54 -26.24
C PRO A 635 -23.72 19.29 -25.00
N ASP A 636 -24.02 18.26 -24.21
CA ASP A 636 -23.22 17.89 -23.03
C ASP A 636 -22.63 16.50 -23.25
N ILE A 637 -21.32 16.36 -23.37
CA ILE A 637 -20.67 15.06 -23.54
C ILE A 637 -20.59 14.35 -22.19
N ILE A 638 -21.29 13.22 -22.06
CA ILE A 638 -21.16 12.28 -20.95
C ILE A 638 -20.19 11.19 -21.38
N ARG A 639 -19.05 11.14 -20.70
CA ARG A 639 -17.96 10.20 -20.97
C ARG A 639 -17.56 9.44 -19.70
N PRO A 640 -16.86 8.30 -19.83
CA PRO A 640 -16.24 7.67 -18.69
C PRO A 640 -15.03 8.46 -18.16
N GLY A 641 -14.59 8.11 -16.96
CA GLY A 641 -13.26 8.50 -16.47
C GLY A 641 -12.13 7.84 -17.25
N PRO A 642 -10.87 7.99 -16.81
CA PRO A 642 -9.71 7.40 -17.46
C PRO A 642 -9.89 5.91 -17.74
N GLN A 643 -9.52 5.47 -18.94
CA GLN A 643 -9.62 4.09 -19.39
C GLN A 643 -8.25 3.43 -19.42
N ILE A 644 -8.25 2.10 -19.29
CA ILE A 644 -7.04 1.29 -19.36
C ILE A 644 -7.28 0.17 -20.36
N VAL A 645 -6.30 -0.07 -21.22
CA VAL A 645 -6.26 -1.18 -22.16
C VAL A 645 -4.85 -1.73 -22.20
N ASN A 646 -4.67 -2.99 -22.57
CA ASN A 646 -3.34 -3.52 -22.82
C ASN A 646 -2.95 -3.25 -24.27
N GLU A 647 -1.67 -3.08 -24.57
CA GLU A 647 -1.23 -3.03 -25.96
C GLU A 647 -1.67 -4.28 -26.74
N ASP A 648 -1.81 -4.12 -28.05
CA ASP A 648 -2.32 -5.15 -28.97
C ASP A 648 -3.71 -5.71 -28.67
N THR A 649 -4.45 -5.05 -27.77
CA THR A 649 -5.86 -5.36 -27.47
C THR A 649 -6.74 -4.14 -27.71
N THR A 650 -8.02 -4.38 -27.96
CA THR A 650 -8.98 -3.32 -28.28
C THR A 650 -9.80 -2.91 -27.05
N LEU A 651 -10.06 -1.61 -26.90
CA LEU A 651 -10.96 -1.04 -25.91
C LEU A 651 -12.32 -0.71 -26.55
N ALA A 652 -13.40 -1.30 -26.05
CA ALA A 652 -14.76 -0.99 -26.50
C ALA A 652 -15.48 -0.09 -25.49
N PHE A 653 -16.02 1.03 -25.97
CA PHE A 653 -16.87 1.96 -25.23
C PHE A 653 -18.34 1.53 -25.35
N SER A 654 -18.95 1.11 -24.25
CA SER A 654 -20.35 0.69 -24.23
C SER A 654 -20.97 0.75 -22.83
N ALA A 655 -22.29 0.80 -22.76
CA ALA A 655 -23.02 0.73 -21.50
C ALA A 655 -22.79 -0.61 -20.79
N ALA A 656 -22.63 -1.70 -21.54
CA ALA A 656 -22.34 -3.03 -21.00
C ALA A 656 -20.98 -3.09 -20.26
N ASN A 657 -19.99 -2.33 -20.75
CA ASN A 657 -18.68 -2.21 -20.12
C ASN A 657 -18.63 -1.11 -19.04
N GLY A 658 -19.74 -0.39 -18.80
CA GLY A 658 -19.80 0.72 -17.86
C GLY A 658 -18.99 1.96 -18.27
N ASN A 659 -18.64 2.07 -19.55
CA ASN A 659 -17.79 3.13 -20.09
C ASN A 659 -18.34 3.80 -21.37
N SER A 660 -19.67 3.82 -21.52
CA SER A 660 -20.35 4.43 -22.68
C SER A 660 -20.01 5.91 -22.84
N ILE A 661 -19.96 6.36 -24.08
CA ILE A 661 -19.95 7.78 -24.45
C ILE A 661 -21.33 8.10 -25.03
N ASN A 662 -21.99 9.10 -24.49
CA ASN A 662 -23.22 9.65 -25.06
C ASN A 662 -23.24 11.16 -24.87
N PHE A 663 -24.16 11.84 -25.53
CA PHE A 663 -24.35 13.26 -25.30
C PHE A 663 -25.83 13.61 -25.43
N PRO A 664 -26.52 13.99 -24.34
CA PRO A 664 -27.82 14.62 -24.44
C PRO A 664 -27.68 16.05 -24.99
N ASP A 665 -28.59 16.43 -25.88
CA ASP A 665 -28.78 17.81 -26.30
C ASP A 665 -30.28 18.13 -26.22
N PRO A 666 -30.72 18.97 -25.25
CA PRO A 666 -32.12 19.35 -25.08
C PRO A 666 -32.74 20.08 -26.28
N ASP A 667 -31.92 20.71 -27.12
CA ASP A 667 -32.33 21.57 -28.23
C ASP A 667 -32.21 20.87 -29.60
N ALA A 668 -31.50 19.74 -29.67
CA ALA A 668 -31.26 19.01 -30.91
C ALA A 668 -32.55 18.59 -31.63
N GLY A 669 -33.61 18.17 -30.93
CA GLY A 669 -34.88 17.77 -31.57
C GLY A 669 -34.66 16.79 -32.74
N ALA A 670 -34.96 17.21 -33.97
CA ALA A 670 -34.70 16.46 -35.23
C ALA A 670 -33.55 17.07 -36.08
N ALA A 671 -32.73 17.94 -35.49
CA ALA A 671 -31.60 18.58 -36.14
C ALA A 671 -30.39 17.63 -36.24
N THR A 672 -29.54 17.86 -37.22
CA THR A 672 -28.30 17.11 -37.42
C THR A 672 -27.15 17.79 -36.69
N LEU A 673 -26.40 17.02 -35.92
CA LEU A 673 -25.21 17.46 -35.19
C LEU A 673 -23.95 16.99 -35.93
N GLN A 674 -22.86 17.76 -35.84
CA GLN A 674 -21.55 17.37 -36.36
C GLN A 674 -20.68 16.84 -35.21
N MET A 675 -20.12 15.65 -35.38
CA MET A 675 -19.20 15.02 -34.46
C MET A 675 -17.81 14.86 -35.08
N SER A 676 -16.77 15.12 -34.29
CA SER A 676 -15.38 14.83 -34.61
C SER A 676 -14.75 13.99 -33.51
N LEU A 677 -14.10 12.89 -33.89
CA LEU A 677 -13.37 11.99 -33.00
C LEU A 677 -11.92 11.86 -33.50
N TRP A 678 -10.93 11.85 -32.61
CA TRP A 678 -9.56 11.51 -32.98
C TRP A 678 -8.69 11.02 -31.81
N VAL A 679 -7.67 10.22 -32.14
CA VAL A 679 -6.64 9.67 -31.23
C VAL A 679 -5.26 9.84 -31.86
N ALA A 680 -4.18 9.81 -31.06
CA ALA A 680 -2.83 10.00 -31.57
C ALA A 680 -2.10 8.69 -31.89
N ASN A 681 -2.35 7.63 -31.10
CA ASN A 681 -1.58 6.38 -31.14
C ASN A 681 -2.48 5.15 -31.28
N GLY A 682 -3.45 5.22 -32.19
CA GLY A 682 -4.32 4.11 -32.52
C GLY A 682 -5.35 4.47 -33.59
N THR A 683 -6.38 3.64 -33.70
CA THR A 683 -7.49 3.81 -34.63
C THR A 683 -8.83 3.62 -33.94
N LEU A 684 -9.88 4.23 -34.51
CA LEU A 684 -11.25 4.22 -34.02
C LEU A 684 -12.16 3.53 -35.03
N THR A 685 -13.05 2.67 -34.54
CA THR A 685 -14.07 1.98 -35.36
C THR A 685 -15.43 2.10 -34.68
N LEU A 686 -16.41 2.69 -35.37
CA LEU A 686 -17.79 2.81 -34.89
C LEU A 686 -18.51 1.46 -34.98
N SER A 687 -19.51 1.25 -34.12
CA SER A 687 -20.31 0.01 -34.12
C SER A 687 -21.22 -0.12 -35.35
N GLY A 688 -21.54 1.01 -35.98
CA GLY A 688 -22.28 1.10 -37.23
C GLY A 688 -22.32 2.54 -37.77
N THR A 689 -22.68 2.69 -39.04
CA THR A 689 -22.66 3.99 -39.75
C THR A 689 -24.01 4.41 -40.33
N SER A 690 -25.08 3.68 -39.99
CA SER A 690 -26.43 3.98 -40.46
C SER A 690 -26.92 5.33 -39.95
N GLY A 691 -27.38 6.20 -40.85
CA GLY A 691 -27.85 7.54 -40.49
C GLY A 691 -26.73 8.59 -40.35
N LEU A 692 -25.46 8.20 -40.58
CA LEU A 692 -24.31 9.10 -40.53
C LEU A 692 -23.84 9.49 -41.94
N THR A 693 -23.35 10.71 -42.09
CA THR A 693 -22.68 11.19 -43.31
C THR A 693 -21.30 11.73 -42.97
N PHE A 694 -20.24 11.13 -43.52
CA PHE A 694 -18.85 11.46 -43.19
C PHE A 694 -18.31 12.59 -44.07
N SER A 695 -17.58 13.51 -43.46
CA SER A 695 -16.74 14.51 -44.12
C SER A 695 -15.25 14.20 -44.01
N SER A 696 -14.86 13.35 -43.05
CA SER A 696 -13.53 12.74 -42.91
C SER A 696 -13.66 11.37 -42.23
N GLY A 697 -12.82 10.41 -42.63
CA GLY A 697 -12.93 9.02 -42.21
C GLY A 697 -14.13 8.29 -42.84
N ASP A 698 -14.25 7.00 -42.56
CA ASP A 698 -15.39 6.18 -42.99
C ASP A 698 -16.08 5.44 -41.83
N GLY A 699 -15.58 5.63 -40.61
CA GLY A 699 -16.07 5.00 -39.39
C GLY A 699 -15.37 3.69 -39.06
N SER A 700 -14.33 3.29 -39.81
CA SER A 700 -13.62 2.02 -39.63
C SER A 700 -12.10 2.21 -39.66
N ALA A 701 -11.45 1.89 -38.53
CA ALA A 701 -10.01 1.99 -38.35
C ALA A 701 -9.41 3.36 -38.72
N ASP A 702 -10.10 4.44 -38.36
CA ASP A 702 -9.68 5.82 -38.61
C ASP A 702 -8.91 6.40 -37.42
N MET A 703 -7.79 7.11 -37.65
CA MET A 703 -7.13 7.90 -36.60
C MET A 703 -7.96 9.15 -36.22
N SER A 704 -8.70 9.69 -37.20
CA SER A 704 -9.64 10.78 -37.02
C SER A 704 -10.83 10.66 -37.97
N MET A 705 -12.01 10.98 -37.48
CA MET A 705 -13.24 10.99 -38.27
C MET A 705 -14.09 12.20 -37.92
N THR A 706 -14.81 12.71 -38.92
CA THR A 706 -15.80 13.77 -38.75
C THR A 706 -17.03 13.40 -39.55
N PHE A 707 -18.20 13.45 -38.92
CA PHE A 707 -19.46 13.08 -39.54
C PHE A 707 -20.63 13.88 -38.97
N VAL A 708 -21.76 13.86 -39.69
CA VAL A 708 -23.03 14.45 -39.25
C VAL A 708 -24.11 13.37 -39.14
N GLY A 709 -25.02 13.53 -38.19
CA GLY A 709 -26.16 12.63 -37.97
C GLY A 709 -27.18 13.22 -36.99
N ASP A 710 -28.33 12.60 -36.85
CA ASP A 710 -29.23 12.89 -35.72
C ASP A 710 -28.69 12.27 -34.41
N ILE A 711 -29.17 12.76 -33.27
CA ILE A 711 -28.67 12.37 -31.95
C ILE A 711 -28.78 10.86 -31.69
N ASP A 712 -29.84 10.22 -32.20
CA ASP A 712 -30.08 8.79 -32.04
C ASP A 712 -29.09 7.97 -32.86
N ALA A 713 -28.83 8.34 -34.12
CA ALA A 713 -27.88 7.66 -34.99
C ALA A 713 -26.44 7.78 -34.48
N ILE A 714 -26.05 8.95 -33.96
CA ILE A 714 -24.71 9.14 -33.40
C ILE A 714 -24.55 8.34 -32.10
N ASN A 715 -25.51 8.43 -31.16
CA ASN A 715 -25.44 7.66 -29.91
C ASN A 715 -25.44 6.15 -30.18
N ALA A 716 -26.18 5.67 -31.19
CA ALA A 716 -26.13 4.28 -31.61
C ALA A 716 -24.76 3.86 -32.17
N ALA A 717 -24.06 4.74 -32.90
CA ALA A 717 -22.74 4.47 -33.44
C ALA A 717 -21.62 4.50 -32.39
N LEU A 718 -21.78 5.32 -31.33
CA LEU A 718 -20.87 5.39 -30.18
C LEU A 718 -21.03 4.21 -29.22
N GLU A 719 -22.24 3.65 -29.11
CA GLU A 719 -22.50 2.44 -28.34
C GLU A 719 -21.84 1.23 -29.03
N GLY A 720 -20.63 0.91 -28.57
CA GLY A 720 -19.74 -0.09 -29.19
C GLY A 720 -18.59 0.51 -30.01
N LEU A 721 -18.29 1.81 -29.87
CA LEU A 721 -17.07 2.40 -30.44
C LEU A 721 -15.83 1.66 -29.93
N VAL A 722 -14.93 1.28 -30.83
CA VAL A 722 -13.71 0.55 -30.52
C VAL A 722 -12.48 1.42 -30.77
N PHE A 723 -11.62 1.52 -29.76
CA PHE A 723 -10.24 2.01 -29.89
C PHE A 723 -9.28 0.82 -29.98
N ALA A 724 -8.43 0.83 -31.00
CA ALA A 724 -7.33 -0.13 -31.17
C ALA A 724 -6.00 0.64 -31.17
N PRO A 725 -5.15 0.47 -30.14
CA PRO A 725 -3.81 1.07 -30.12
C PRO A 725 -3.00 0.67 -31.35
N THR A 726 -2.03 1.51 -31.72
CA THR A 726 -0.97 1.10 -32.67
C THR A 726 -0.25 -0.13 -32.11
N PRO A 727 0.12 -1.13 -32.94
CA PRO A 727 0.85 -2.29 -32.44
C PRO A 727 2.10 -1.90 -31.65
N ASN A 728 2.30 -2.55 -30.49
CA ASN A 728 3.41 -2.35 -29.56
C ASN A 728 3.50 -0.92 -28.98
N PHE A 729 2.43 -0.13 -29.07
CA PHE A 729 2.36 1.16 -28.39
C PHE A 729 1.88 0.97 -26.95
N HIS A 730 2.71 1.40 -26.02
CA HIS A 730 2.37 1.57 -24.61
C HIS A 730 2.57 3.02 -24.17
N GLY A 731 1.86 3.43 -23.13
CA GLY A 731 1.88 4.79 -22.59
C GLY A 731 0.51 5.45 -22.65
N GLN A 732 0.48 6.78 -22.77
CA GLN A 732 -0.76 7.54 -22.70
C GLN A 732 -1.24 7.94 -24.10
N ASP A 733 -2.50 7.65 -24.42
CA ASP A 733 -3.23 8.22 -25.55
C ASP A 733 -4.47 8.97 -25.04
N THR A 734 -5.13 9.72 -25.92
CA THR A 734 -6.32 10.50 -25.58
C THR A 734 -7.31 10.45 -26.72
N LEU A 735 -8.51 9.91 -26.45
CA LEU A 735 -9.65 10.04 -27.34
C LEU A 735 -10.23 11.44 -27.15
N ASN A 736 -10.13 12.25 -28.19
CA ASN A 736 -10.68 13.59 -28.24
C ASN A 736 -12.02 13.56 -28.96
N ILE A 737 -13.02 14.19 -28.36
CA ILE A 737 -14.41 14.17 -28.79
C ILE A 737 -14.85 15.62 -28.93
N THR A 738 -15.48 15.97 -30.04
CA THR A 738 -16.11 17.27 -30.21
C THR A 738 -17.44 17.09 -30.89
N VAL A 739 -18.48 17.69 -30.33
CA VAL A 739 -19.82 17.74 -30.92
C VAL A 739 -20.21 19.20 -31.09
N SER A 740 -20.80 19.54 -32.23
CA SER A 740 -21.26 20.90 -32.52
C SER A 740 -22.60 20.89 -33.23
N ASP A 741 -23.46 21.83 -32.86
CA ASP A 741 -24.65 22.14 -33.64
C ASP A 741 -24.24 22.80 -34.97
N VAL A 742 -24.86 22.36 -36.07
CA VAL A 742 -24.62 22.90 -37.41
C VAL A 742 -25.20 24.32 -37.45
N PRO A 743 -24.56 25.31 -38.11
CA PRO A 743 -24.90 26.72 -37.90
C PRO A 743 -26.38 27.04 -38.22
N GLN A 744 -27.19 27.21 -37.19
CA GLN A 744 -28.33 28.13 -37.24
C GLN A 744 -27.80 29.54 -37.00
N SER A 745 -28.37 30.51 -37.70
CA SER A 745 -27.94 31.91 -37.74
C SER A 745 -27.93 32.56 -36.34
N GLY A 746 -26.83 32.41 -35.60
CA GLY A 746 -26.68 32.90 -34.23
C GLY A 746 -25.33 32.62 -33.55
N GLY A 747 -24.58 31.59 -33.96
CA GLY A 747 -23.26 31.23 -33.40
C GLY A 747 -22.98 29.72 -33.49
N PHE A 748 -21.75 29.28 -33.20
CA PHE A 748 -21.42 27.86 -33.06
C PHE A 748 -21.59 27.44 -31.59
N TYR A 749 -22.49 26.51 -31.31
CA TYR A 749 -22.60 25.85 -30.01
C TYR A 749 -21.88 24.50 -30.12
N TYR A 750 -20.88 24.28 -29.28
CA TYR A 750 -20.09 23.07 -29.30
C TYR A 750 -19.67 22.69 -27.89
N ASP A 751 -19.43 21.39 -27.70
CA ASP A 751 -18.77 20.83 -26.54
C ASP A 751 -17.57 20.00 -27.00
N THR A 752 -16.48 20.07 -26.23
CA THR A 752 -15.24 19.37 -26.49
C THR A 752 -14.84 18.65 -25.23
N ASP A 753 -14.55 17.37 -25.39
CA ASP A 753 -14.20 16.54 -24.27
C ASP A 753 -13.13 15.51 -24.63
N SER A 754 -12.55 14.89 -23.61
CA SER A 754 -11.52 13.88 -23.82
C SER A 754 -11.54 12.77 -22.79
N VAL A 755 -11.25 11.56 -23.26
CA VAL A 755 -11.02 10.37 -22.44
C VAL A 755 -9.55 10.03 -22.50
N SER A 756 -8.85 10.12 -21.36
CA SER A 756 -7.48 9.60 -21.25
C SER A 756 -7.49 8.08 -21.31
N ILE A 757 -6.60 7.50 -22.11
CA ILE A 757 -6.45 6.06 -22.27
C ILE A 757 -5.00 5.71 -21.90
N THR A 758 -4.83 4.88 -20.87
CA THR A 758 -3.54 4.29 -20.54
C THR A 758 -3.43 2.94 -21.24
N VAL A 759 -2.44 2.81 -22.10
CA VAL A 759 -2.08 1.55 -22.75
C VAL A 759 -0.96 0.91 -21.94
N ASN A 760 -1.26 -0.19 -21.24
CA ASN A 760 -0.27 -0.94 -20.48
C ASN A 760 0.62 -1.73 -21.42
N SER A 761 1.92 -1.75 -21.13
CA SER A 761 2.84 -2.67 -21.79
C SER A 761 2.54 -4.12 -21.40
N VAL A 762 2.68 -5.03 -22.36
CA VAL A 762 2.55 -6.48 -22.24
C VAL A 762 3.78 -7.09 -22.88
N ASN A 763 4.35 -8.08 -22.20
CA ASN A 763 5.61 -8.70 -22.62
C ASN A 763 5.61 -9.15 -24.09
N ASP A 764 6.56 -8.66 -24.88
CA ASP A 764 6.76 -9.03 -26.27
C ASP A 764 7.85 -10.09 -26.43
N ALA A 765 7.79 -10.85 -27.53
CA ALA A 765 8.77 -11.91 -27.76
C ALA A 765 10.19 -11.34 -27.98
N PRO A 766 11.22 -11.89 -27.31
CA PRO A 766 12.59 -11.47 -27.49
C PRO A 766 13.15 -12.04 -28.79
N SER A 767 14.22 -11.45 -29.32
CA SER A 767 14.94 -11.94 -30.49
C SER A 767 16.33 -12.42 -30.13
N GLY A 768 16.64 -13.66 -30.52
CA GLY A 768 18.00 -14.18 -30.60
C GLY A 768 18.68 -13.83 -31.92
N PHE A 769 19.95 -14.23 -32.08
CA PHE A 769 20.68 -14.10 -33.34
C PHE A 769 21.45 -15.37 -33.69
N ASP A 770 21.51 -15.70 -34.98
CA ASP A 770 22.41 -16.73 -35.50
C ASP A 770 23.87 -16.40 -35.18
N ALA A 771 24.65 -17.42 -34.82
CA ALA A 771 26.06 -17.28 -34.52
C ALA A 771 26.91 -18.37 -35.18
N ASN A 772 28.13 -18.01 -35.58
CA ASN A 772 29.14 -18.95 -36.05
C ASN A 772 30.36 -18.91 -35.12
N ILE A 773 30.66 -20.04 -34.48
CA ILE A 773 31.74 -20.18 -33.51
C ILE A 773 32.94 -20.82 -34.20
N PHE A 774 34.08 -20.11 -34.18
CA PHE A 774 35.37 -20.63 -34.62
C PHE A 774 36.13 -21.20 -33.43
N MET A 775 36.51 -22.47 -33.52
CA MET A 775 37.28 -23.14 -32.46
C MET A 775 38.33 -24.08 -33.04
N SER A 776 39.32 -24.48 -32.23
CA SER A 776 40.29 -25.50 -32.63
C SER A 776 39.73 -26.90 -32.36
N GLN A 777 40.17 -27.90 -33.12
CA GLN A 777 39.90 -29.30 -32.77
C GLN A 777 40.45 -29.63 -31.38
N ASN A 778 39.83 -30.60 -30.71
CA ASN A 778 40.23 -31.07 -29.38
C ASN A 778 40.16 -30.01 -28.26
N THR A 779 39.40 -28.92 -28.44
CA THR A 779 39.06 -27.96 -27.38
C THR A 779 37.58 -28.01 -27.05
N THR A 780 37.22 -27.57 -25.85
CA THR A 780 35.83 -27.39 -25.43
C THR A 780 35.47 -25.90 -25.52
N PHE A 781 34.32 -25.59 -26.12
CA PHE A 781 33.76 -24.25 -26.10
C PHE A 781 32.80 -24.10 -24.91
N THR A 782 32.91 -23.02 -24.15
CA THR A 782 32.01 -22.69 -23.04
C THR A 782 31.15 -21.49 -23.43
N PHE A 783 29.84 -21.63 -23.28
CA PHE A 783 28.89 -20.58 -23.63
C PHE A 783 28.78 -19.50 -22.54
N ASN A 784 28.24 -18.36 -22.93
CA ASN A 784 27.79 -17.29 -22.05
C ASN A 784 26.59 -16.59 -22.70
N GLN A 785 26.02 -15.59 -22.02
CA GLN A 785 24.86 -14.84 -22.52
C GLN A 785 25.06 -14.24 -23.93
N TYR A 786 26.26 -13.77 -24.26
CA TYR A 786 26.54 -13.14 -25.55
C TYR A 786 26.63 -14.13 -26.71
N SER A 787 26.70 -15.43 -26.41
CA SER A 787 26.82 -16.48 -27.44
C SER A 787 25.53 -16.67 -28.24
N PHE A 788 24.40 -16.23 -27.70
CA PHE A 788 23.07 -16.45 -28.26
C PHE A 788 22.50 -15.21 -28.95
N GLY A 789 23.08 -14.04 -28.68
CA GLY A 789 22.47 -12.77 -29.07
C GLY A 789 21.13 -12.55 -28.35
N PHE A 790 20.90 -11.36 -27.82
CA PHE A 790 19.63 -11.07 -27.15
C PHE A 790 19.26 -9.62 -27.40
N SER A 791 18.05 -9.39 -27.88
CA SER A 791 17.43 -8.09 -28.02
C SER A 791 15.96 -8.22 -27.65
N ASP A 792 15.49 -7.28 -26.84
CA ASP A 792 14.09 -7.21 -26.47
C ASP A 792 13.65 -5.75 -26.48
N SER A 793 13.52 -5.18 -27.67
CA SER A 793 13.33 -3.74 -27.87
C SER A 793 11.87 -3.32 -27.97
N SER A 794 10.96 -4.30 -27.98
CA SER A 794 9.52 -4.04 -28.13
C SER A 794 8.87 -3.72 -26.78
N ASP A 795 9.50 -4.13 -25.68
CA ASP A 795 9.06 -3.82 -24.33
C ASP A 795 9.58 -2.47 -23.77
N MET A 796 8.90 -1.92 -22.77
CA MET A 796 9.50 -0.93 -21.86
C MET A 796 9.02 -1.10 -20.41
N PRO A 797 9.94 -1.26 -19.44
CA PRO A 797 11.39 -1.43 -19.63
C PRO A 797 11.71 -2.73 -20.36
N PHE A 798 12.80 -2.76 -21.15
CA PHE A 798 13.29 -3.97 -21.83
C PHE A 798 13.49 -5.11 -20.82
N ASN A 799 13.04 -6.31 -21.13
CA ASN A 799 13.24 -7.48 -20.28
C ASN A 799 14.67 -8.03 -20.46
N ASN A 800 15.15 -8.77 -19.46
CA ASN A 800 16.48 -9.37 -19.49
C ASN A 800 16.41 -10.82 -19.96
N LEU A 801 17.51 -11.32 -20.53
CA LEU A 801 17.66 -12.73 -20.86
C LEU A 801 17.52 -13.60 -19.59
N LEU A 802 16.49 -14.44 -19.53
CA LEU A 802 16.29 -15.43 -18.47
C LEU A 802 17.01 -16.75 -18.77
N GLY A 803 17.14 -17.11 -20.04
CA GLY A 803 17.81 -18.33 -20.48
C GLY A 803 17.55 -18.67 -21.93
N VAL A 804 17.87 -19.90 -22.34
CA VAL A 804 17.65 -20.39 -23.70
C VAL A 804 17.01 -21.77 -23.70
N TYR A 805 16.14 -22.02 -24.68
CA TYR A 805 15.72 -23.36 -25.06
C TYR A 805 16.65 -23.91 -26.14
N ILE A 806 17.12 -25.14 -25.99
CA ILE A 806 17.90 -25.85 -27.01
C ILE A 806 16.94 -26.69 -27.85
N ASP A 807 16.48 -26.19 -28.99
CA ASP A 807 15.45 -26.84 -29.80
C ASP A 807 15.96 -28.07 -30.56
N SER A 808 17.21 -28.06 -31.03
CA SER A 808 17.87 -29.21 -31.63
C SER A 808 19.26 -29.44 -31.04
N LEU A 809 19.84 -30.61 -31.28
CA LEU A 809 21.18 -30.97 -30.80
C LEU A 809 22.16 -31.10 -31.97
N PRO A 810 23.47 -30.87 -31.74
CA PRO A 810 24.49 -31.19 -32.71
C PRO A 810 24.45 -32.66 -33.13
N THR A 811 24.46 -32.92 -34.44
CA THR A 811 24.61 -34.29 -34.97
C THR A 811 26.06 -34.79 -34.86
N VAL A 812 27.02 -33.89 -34.65
CA VAL A 812 28.44 -34.16 -34.48
C VAL A 812 28.92 -33.44 -33.21
N GLY A 813 29.62 -34.16 -32.34
CA GLY A 813 30.02 -33.65 -31.02
C GLY A 813 28.92 -33.80 -29.96
N VAL A 814 29.13 -33.20 -28.80
CA VAL A 814 28.18 -33.25 -27.68
C VAL A 814 28.02 -31.87 -27.04
N LEU A 815 26.79 -31.53 -26.71
CA LEU A 815 26.43 -30.39 -25.87
C LEU A 815 26.23 -30.91 -24.44
N LEU A 816 26.98 -30.37 -23.48
CA LEU A 816 26.98 -30.78 -22.08
C LEU A 816 26.63 -29.62 -21.15
N LEU A 817 25.71 -29.82 -20.22
CA LEU A 817 25.38 -28.90 -19.14
C LEU A 817 25.88 -29.47 -17.81
N ASN A 818 26.80 -28.77 -17.14
CA ASN A 818 27.45 -29.29 -15.93
C ASN A 818 28.03 -30.71 -16.12
N GLY A 819 28.53 -31.01 -17.33
CA GLY A 819 29.08 -32.31 -17.70
C GLY A 819 28.07 -33.39 -18.10
N ASN A 820 26.76 -33.12 -18.03
CA ASN A 820 25.70 -34.05 -18.46
C ASN A 820 25.19 -33.71 -19.87
N ALA A 821 24.84 -34.71 -20.67
CA ALA A 821 24.32 -34.49 -22.02
C ALA A 821 23.01 -33.68 -22.02
N VAL A 822 22.96 -32.63 -22.85
CA VAL A 822 21.77 -31.81 -23.08
C VAL A 822 20.77 -32.58 -23.94
N VAL A 823 19.48 -32.39 -23.69
CA VAL A 823 18.38 -32.95 -24.50
C VAL A 823 17.68 -31.86 -25.31
N ALA A 824 17.09 -32.22 -26.45
CA ALA A 824 16.29 -31.27 -27.25
C ALA A 824 15.05 -30.81 -26.47
N GLY A 825 14.72 -29.52 -26.60
CA GLY A 825 13.72 -28.81 -25.82
C GLY A 825 14.18 -28.41 -24.41
N GLN A 826 15.43 -28.69 -24.01
CA GLN A 826 15.89 -28.35 -22.67
C GLN A 826 16.04 -26.84 -22.49
N PHE A 827 15.44 -26.33 -21.41
CA PHE A 827 15.68 -24.98 -20.93
C PHE A 827 16.98 -24.91 -20.14
N ILE A 828 17.79 -23.89 -20.40
CA ILE A 828 19.05 -23.62 -19.71
C ILE A 828 19.00 -22.18 -19.21
N SER A 829 19.06 -22.01 -17.89
CA SER A 829 18.98 -20.68 -17.25
C SER A 829 20.21 -19.82 -17.56
N LEU A 830 20.08 -18.50 -17.48
CA LEU A 830 21.19 -17.55 -17.62
C LEU A 830 22.40 -17.91 -16.73
N ALA A 831 22.13 -18.32 -15.48
CA ALA A 831 23.17 -18.70 -14.52
C ALA A 831 23.94 -19.95 -14.98
N ASP A 832 23.24 -20.90 -15.58
CA ASP A 832 23.81 -22.18 -16.01
C ASP A 832 24.51 -22.09 -17.37
N LEU A 833 24.31 -21.02 -18.16
CA LEU A 833 24.97 -20.85 -19.47
C LEU A 833 26.50 -20.94 -19.37
N SER A 834 27.08 -20.47 -18.27
CA SER A 834 28.54 -20.55 -18.00
C SER A 834 29.06 -21.99 -17.83
N THR A 835 28.16 -22.95 -17.66
CA THR A 835 28.46 -24.38 -17.49
C THR A 835 28.01 -25.21 -18.69
N LEU A 836 27.37 -24.57 -19.67
CA LEU A 836 27.02 -25.15 -20.95
C LEU A 836 28.26 -25.19 -21.83
N THR A 837 28.54 -26.35 -22.39
CA THR A 837 29.73 -26.57 -23.20
C THR A 837 29.43 -27.38 -24.46
N TYR A 838 30.21 -27.14 -25.52
CA TYR A 838 30.25 -27.97 -26.71
C TYR A 838 31.64 -28.59 -26.86
N THR A 839 31.68 -29.91 -27.10
CA THR A 839 32.91 -30.65 -27.36
C THR A 839 32.79 -31.42 -28.68
N PRO A 840 33.59 -31.09 -29.72
CA PRO A 840 33.63 -31.87 -30.95
C PRO A 840 34.28 -33.24 -30.72
N PRO A 841 34.04 -34.25 -31.59
CA PRO A 841 34.72 -35.54 -31.49
C PRO A 841 36.23 -35.37 -31.67
N ALA A 842 37.00 -36.23 -31.01
CA ALA A 842 38.46 -36.17 -31.08
C ALA A 842 38.97 -36.24 -32.52
N ASN A 843 39.87 -35.33 -32.88
CA ASN A 843 40.51 -35.20 -34.20
C ASN A 843 39.53 -34.99 -35.38
N GLN A 844 38.31 -34.48 -35.14
CA GLN A 844 37.44 -34.00 -36.20
C GLN A 844 37.60 -32.48 -36.40
N SER A 845 37.58 -32.07 -37.67
CA SER A 845 37.66 -30.68 -38.12
C SER A 845 36.81 -30.49 -39.37
N GLY A 846 36.30 -29.28 -39.59
CA GLY A 846 35.53 -28.92 -40.78
C GLY A 846 34.80 -27.60 -40.60
N ASN A 847 34.48 -26.95 -41.72
CA ASN A 847 33.59 -25.80 -41.74
C ASN A 847 32.14 -26.30 -41.62
N GLY A 848 31.36 -25.69 -40.71
CA GLY A 848 30.00 -26.10 -40.38
C GLY A 848 29.95 -27.53 -39.85
N LEU A 849 30.98 -27.98 -39.11
CA LEU A 849 31.11 -29.35 -38.64
C LEU A 849 29.87 -29.81 -37.86
N ALA A 850 29.30 -28.89 -37.08
CA ALA A 850 28.13 -29.12 -36.28
C ALA A 850 27.29 -27.85 -36.18
N SER A 851 26.00 -28.00 -35.92
CA SER A 851 25.11 -26.90 -35.56
C SER A 851 24.00 -27.38 -34.65
N PHE A 852 23.39 -26.44 -33.93
CA PHE A 852 22.15 -26.67 -33.21
C PHE A 852 21.30 -25.42 -33.23
N THR A 853 20.00 -25.59 -33.00
CA THR A 853 19.04 -24.49 -32.97
C THR A 853 18.60 -24.19 -31.54
N PHE A 854 18.32 -22.93 -31.26
CA PHE A 854 17.91 -22.44 -29.95
C PHE A 854 16.92 -21.29 -30.07
N ARG A 855 16.22 -21.00 -28.97
CA ARG A 855 15.40 -19.80 -28.79
C ARG A 855 15.75 -19.15 -27.47
N VAL A 856 15.87 -17.83 -27.46
CA VAL A 856 16.07 -17.06 -26.22
C VAL A 856 14.75 -16.91 -25.47
N LYS A 857 14.84 -16.81 -24.15
CA LYS A 857 13.71 -16.54 -23.26
C LYS A 857 14.06 -15.37 -22.35
N ASP A 858 13.18 -14.38 -22.23
CA ASP A 858 13.32 -13.26 -21.31
C ASP A 858 12.65 -13.50 -19.94
N ASP A 859 12.71 -12.51 -19.06
CA ASP A 859 12.14 -12.52 -17.71
C ASP A 859 10.79 -11.79 -17.56
N GLY A 860 10.14 -11.35 -18.64
CA GLY A 860 8.87 -10.61 -18.62
C GLY A 860 7.62 -11.50 -18.49
N GLY A 861 7.70 -12.77 -18.87
CA GLY A 861 6.65 -13.77 -18.66
C GLY A 861 5.51 -13.75 -19.71
N THR A 862 4.39 -14.44 -19.41
CA THR A 862 3.30 -14.70 -20.39
C THR A 862 1.92 -14.20 -19.95
N ALA A 863 1.87 -13.32 -18.95
CA ALA A 863 0.61 -12.76 -18.47
C ALA A 863 -0.05 -11.88 -19.55
N ASN A 864 -1.38 -11.78 -19.52
CA ASN A 864 -2.17 -10.92 -20.42
C ASN A 864 -1.99 -11.15 -21.93
N GLY A 865 -1.49 -12.32 -22.33
CA GLY A 865 -1.20 -12.64 -23.73
C GLY A 865 0.25 -12.38 -24.15
N GLY A 866 1.11 -11.97 -23.21
CA GLY A 866 2.52 -11.74 -23.49
C GLY A 866 3.29 -13.01 -23.88
N THR A 867 4.42 -12.82 -24.54
CA THR A 867 5.27 -13.89 -25.05
C THR A 867 6.69 -13.69 -24.56
N ASP A 868 7.24 -14.61 -23.78
CA ASP A 868 8.58 -14.50 -23.20
C ASP A 868 9.66 -15.30 -23.94
N THR A 869 9.31 -15.89 -25.08
CA THR A 869 10.18 -16.82 -25.81
C THR A 869 10.20 -16.43 -27.27
N ASP A 870 11.40 -16.39 -27.86
CA ASP A 870 11.58 -16.09 -29.27
C ASP A 870 10.63 -16.93 -30.13
N LEU A 871 9.99 -16.30 -31.09
CA LEU A 871 9.04 -16.95 -31.99
C LEU A 871 9.74 -17.77 -33.08
N THR A 872 11.03 -17.51 -33.30
CA THR A 872 11.85 -18.11 -34.36
C THR A 872 13.11 -18.77 -33.79
N ALA A 873 13.40 -20.00 -34.22
CA ALA A 873 14.62 -20.68 -33.80
C ALA A 873 15.84 -20.11 -34.54
N ASN A 874 16.87 -19.75 -33.79
CA ASN A 874 18.16 -19.29 -34.27
C ASN A 874 19.18 -20.44 -34.27
N THR A 875 20.26 -20.32 -35.02
CA THR A 875 21.25 -21.37 -35.25
C THR A 875 22.62 -20.96 -34.71
N ILE A 876 23.24 -21.85 -33.94
CA ILE A 876 24.68 -21.79 -33.66
C ILE A 876 25.38 -22.86 -34.48
N ALA A 877 26.32 -22.44 -35.32
CA ALA A 877 27.19 -23.30 -36.11
C ALA A 877 28.63 -23.29 -35.58
N PHE A 878 29.35 -24.39 -35.81
CA PHE A 878 30.74 -24.57 -35.39
C PHE A 878 31.66 -24.83 -36.58
N ASP A 879 32.63 -23.94 -36.77
CA ASP A 879 33.79 -24.12 -37.63
C ASP A 879 34.96 -24.62 -36.78
N VAL A 880 35.28 -25.91 -36.90
CA VAL A 880 36.35 -26.55 -36.13
C VAL A 880 37.61 -26.66 -36.97
N MET A 881 38.62 -25.86 -36.61
CA MET A 881 39.89 -25.78 -37.33
C MET A 881 40.81 -26.93 -36.91
N GLY A 882 41.30 -27.68 -37.89
CA GLY A 882 42.32 -28.71 -37.67
C GLY A 882 43.60 -28.10 -37.12
N MET A 883 44.25 -28.78 -36.16
CA MET A 883 45.61 -28.44 -35.77
C MET A 883 46.59 -29.13 -36.73
N PRO A 884 47.67 -28.45 -37.18
CA PRO A 884 48.67 -29.02 -38.08
C PRO A 884 49.38 -30.27 -37.54
#